data_AF-A0A0C4E9A6-F1
#
_entry.id   AF-A0A0C4E9A6-F1
#
_cell.length_a   1.000
_cell.length_b   1.000
_cell.length_c   1.000
_cell.angle_alpha   90.00
_cell.angle_beta   90.00
_cell.angle_gamma   90.00
#
_symmetry.space_group_name_H-M   'P 1'
#
loop_
_entity.id
_entity.type
_entity.pdbx_description
1 polymer ?
#
loop_
_entity_poly.entity_id
_entity_poly.type
_entity_poly.pdbx_seq_one_letter_code
_entity_poly.pdbx_strand_id
1 'polypeptide(L)'
;MVKPLFTSSLAAVAWAAGAAVAQQSSSAFTDPSTGIAFQSFSSSDGYSFGIALPEASAGSTDFIGRISGNIKEGWAGVSLGGAMVGKTLVTAWPRGSDVVASLRKASGYSSPDPLTGTAKLKPIKAGISADGTAFTYTFLCSGCLQTDGSTFATADASATLGWAMSRKAVSHPDDAASPLNFHSNFGRFKADLAAARSAKFATWAAMASDVVPAPTPGGQPNTTAPVTTASNVTYDYVVAGAGAAGIVVAQRLVESGRSVLLLERGGPSAASTGGTARLAWNNSLSPFDVPGLAYYLTSFPDTSSAYCSDTAEKAGCLLGGGTQVNAVMYVPPRAADFDEKWPKGWKWADVKDAAARLYQRDPGTTQPSADGKRYDQAAYDVLSKFFSANGFKSADALAEPDKKHDIFTHPPWLIKHGLRSGPVRQYLPLAQAKANFKLQLNTKVIRAVRTNSTITGVEVELPNGTRQIIKLADPKTGKVMLASGALSTPRILFNSGIGPVKQLQTVTDGTTRVTLPPREAWIELPVGMGVKDHPIFTVNLQQVDNGSNIESASLGQADFVKPSVQNVALFAGGSGPLVQGGQRLNFWTSVKGSGDGITRFIQGTCNSPSAGIVRLKVYLTHGLTSSGELGITAAGATRFEKAPSMNTEGDRAAMVAFMNRLLGMTRAPGSTLVLAGAGNAAATTGESLTKDFVSGSHFVGTARLGLDDGRRENGTAVVDENTRVYGTDNLFVVDASIHPDVPTGNTQAITMVVAEKAAERILALGRGGGKTRGGRRSYVP
;
A
#
# COMPACT_ATOMS: atom_id res chain seq x y z
N MET A 1 -35.51 50.05 -8.39
CA MET A 1 -36.52 49.05 -7.99
C MET A 1 -36.02 47.67 -8.42
N VAL A 2 -36.01 46.74 -7.46
CA VAL A 2 -35.78 45.28 -7.54
C VAL A 2 -34.38 44.78 -7.95
N LYS A 3 -33.59 44.44 -6.93
CA LYS A 3 -32.51 43.42 -6.94
C LYS A 3 -33.11 42.01 -6.98
N PRO A 4 -32.37 41.00 -7.46
CA PRO A 4 -32.34 39.71 -6.80
C PRO A 4 -30.93 39.38 -6.30
N LEU A 5 -30.83 39.10 -5.00
CA LEU A 5 -29.70 38.42 -4.37
C LEU A 5 -29.81 36.92 -4.65
N PHE A 6 -28.77 36.33 -5.23
CA PHE A 6 -28.50 34.89 -5.14
C PHE A 6 -27.14 34.70 -4.47
N THR A 7 -27.17 34.48 -3.16
CA THR A 7 -26.03 33.98 -2.38
C THR A 7 -25.92 32.47 -2.61
N SER A 8 -24.91 32.05 -3.39
CA SER A 8 -24.53 30.64 -3.52
C SER A 8 -23.44 30.33 -2.51
N SER A 9 -23.81 29.62 -1.44
CA SER A 9 -22.90 29.14 -0.41
C SER A 9 -22.06 27.99 -0.96
N LEU A 10 -20.77 28.24 -1.21
CA LEU A 10 -19.76 27.25 -1.57
C LEU A 10 -19.44 26.36 -0.35
N ALA A 11 -19.89 25.11 -0.38
CA ALA A 11 -19.44 24.07 0.54
C ALA A 11 -18.15 23.43 0.00
N ALA A 12 -17.02 23.76 0.62
CA ALA A 12 -15.74 23.08 0.40
C ALA A 12 -15.77 21.70 1.07
N VAL A 13 -15.63 20.63 0.28
CA VAL A 13 -15.55 19.24 0.77
C VAL A 13 -14.12 18.74 0.56
N ALA A 14 -13.44 18.46 1.67
CA ALA A 14 -12.06 17.98 1.75
C ALA A 14 -11.99 16.57 2.34
N TRP A 15 -11.28 15.63 1.69
CA TRP A 15 -10.96 14.28 2.20
C TRP A 15 -9.63 13.81 1.57
N ALA A 16 -8.69 13.11 2.22
CA ALA A 16 -8.56 12.67 3.62
C ALA A 16 -7.09 12.30 3.93
N ALA A 17 -6.74 12.42 5.23
CA ALA A 17 -5.79 11.63 6.05
C ALA A 17 -5.02 12.57 6.99
N GLY A 18 -5.64 12.86 8.15
CA GLY A 18 -5.05 13.59 9.27
C GLY A 18 -5.30 15.10 9.32
N ALA A 19 -6.26 15.67 8.59
CA ALA A 19 -6.65 17.07 8.76
C ALA A 19 -7.74 17.18 9.83
N ALA A 20 -7.66 18.18 10.70
CA ALA A 20 -8.76 18.63 11.54
C ALA A 20 -9.89 19.15 10.63
N VAL A 21 -10.66 18.23 10.04
CA VAL A 21 -11.98 18.53 9.50
C VAL A 21 -12.81 18.93 10.71
N ALA A 22 -13.55 20.04 10.65
CA ALA A 22 -14.59 20.30 11.64
C ALA A 22 -15.39 19.00 11.79
N GLN A 23 -15.27 18.33 12.94
CA GLN A 23 -15.85 17.01 13.15
C GLN A 23 -17.34 17.13 12.87
N GLN A 24 -17.80 16.55 11.75
CA GLN A 24 -19.22 16.39 11.51
C GLN A 24 -19.74 15.50 12.63
N SER A 25 -20.68 16.01 13.41
CA SER A 25 -21.25 15.31 14.55
C SER A 25 -22.49 14.54 14.12
N SER A 26 -22.77 13.43 14.78
CA SER A 26 -24.06 12.74 14.66
C SER A 26 -25.21 13.61 15.18
N SER A 27 -26.42 13.37 14.68
CA SER A 27 -27.66 14.00 15.12
C SER A 27 -28.76 12.96 15.35
N ALA A 28 -29.77 13.31 16.16
CA ALA A 28 -30.88 12.41 16.43
C ALA A 28 -31.63 12.01 15.14
N PHE A 29 -31.96 10.72 15.02
CA PHE A 29 -32.72 10.15 13.92
C PHE A 29 -33.55 8.97 14.43
N THR A 30 -34.86 8.96 14.14
CA THR A 30 -35.72 7.81 14.44
C THR A 30 -35.99 7.06 13.15
N ASP A 31 -35.63 5.78 13.14
CA ASP A 31 -35.83 4.92 11.98
C ASP A 31 -37.32 4.57 11.84
N PRO A 32 -38.02 5.01 10.77
CA PRO A 32 -39.47 4.84 10.65
C PRO A 32 -39.88 3.37 10.53
N SER A 33 -38.99 2.50 10.03
CA SER A 33 -39.28 1.08 9.83
C SER A 33 -39.23 0.27 11.13
N THR A 34 -38.38 0.67 12.08
CA THR A 34 -38.18 -0.07 13.35
C THR A 34 -38.69 0.68 14.57
N GLY A 35 -38.86 2.00 14.50
CA GLY A 35 -39.15 2.87 15.63
C GLY A 35 -37.96 3.10 16.56
N ILE A 36 -36.76 2.66 16.20
CA ILE A 36 -35.55 2.81 17.01
C ILE A 36 -35.00 4.23 16.86
N ALA A 37 -34.69 4.86 17.98
CA ALA A 37 -34.01 6.15 18.00
C ALA A 37 -32.49 5.96 18.01
N PHE A 38 -31.81 6.61 17.07
CA PHE A 38 -30.37 6.58 16.87
C PHE A 38 -29.76 7.98 17.00
N GLN A 39 -28.48 8.04 17.31
CA GLN A 39 -27.61 9.13 16.85
C GLN A 39 -27.00 8.73 15.52
N SER A 40 -27.25 9.53 14.47
CA SER A 40 -26.92 9.18 13.10
C SER A 40 -26.04 10.22 12.41
N PHE A 41 -25.12 9.75 11.58
CA PHE A 41 -24.31 10.55 10.68
C PHE A 41 -24.68 10.21 9.23
N SER A 42 -24.80 11.23 8.38
CA SER A 42 -25.03 11.08 6.94
C SER A 42 -24.00 11.89 6.16
N SER A 43 -23.46 11.28 5.09
CA SER A 43 -22.56 11.94 4.14
C SER A 43 -23.32 12.41 2.90
N SER A 44 -22.77 13.40 2.20
CA SER A 44 -23.25 13.84 0.87
C SER A 44 -23.21 12.74 -0.19
N ASP A 45 -22.41 11.71 0.01
CA ASP A 45 -22.22 10.60 -0.93
C ASP A 45 -23.29 9.50 -0.82
N GLY A 46 -24.24 9.68 0.09
CA GLY A 46 -25.36 8.76 0.31
C GLY A 46 -25.06 7.61 1.26
N TYR A 47 -23.99 7.69 2.06
CA TYR A 47 -23.74 6.81 3.21
C TYR A 47 -24.38 7.37 4.49
N SER A 48 -24.97 6.50 5.32
CA SER A 48 -25.30 6.85 6.71
C SER A 48 -24.99 5.74 7.71
N PHE A 49 -24.70 6.13 8.95
CA PHE A 49 -24.59 5.22 10.09
C PHE A 49 -25.28 5.78 11.33
N GLY A 50 -26.20 4.98 11.90
CA GLY A 50 -26.87 5.24 13.17
C GLY A 50 -26.37 4.31 14.28
N ILE A 51 -26.26 4.83 15.50
CA ILE A 51 -25.93 4.06 16.70
C ILE A 51 -26.91 4.33 17.84
N ALA A 52 -27.32 3.26 18.52
CA ALA A 52 -28.09 3.29 19.76
C ALA A 52 -27.39 2.41 20.80
N LEU A 53 -27.32 2.90 22.03
CA LEU A 53 -26.58 2.30 23.14
C LEU A 53 -27.50 2.04 24.34
N PRO A 54 -27.14 1.08 25.20
CA PRO A 54 -27.75 0.97 26.52
C PRO A 54 -27.36 2.14 27.41
N GLU A 55 -28.15 2.36 28.46
CA GLU A 55 -27.78 3.26 29.54
C GLU A 55 -26.39 2.91 30.12
N ALA A 56 -25.62 3.92 30.53
CA ALA A 56 -24.22 3.71 30.93
C ALA A 56 -24.07 2.76 32.12
N SER A 57 -25.08 2.69 33.00
CA SER A 57 -25.13 1.80 34.16
C SER A 57 -25.40 0.33 33.81
N ALA A 58 -25.77 0.01 32.57
CA ALA A 58 -26.17 -1.34 32.18
C ALA A 58 -24.99 -2.32 32.01
N GLY A 59 -23.75 -1.82 31.93
CA GLY A 59 -22.53 -2.66 31.80
C GLY A 59 -22.48 -3.54 30.54
N SER A 60 -23.35 -3.30 29.57
CA SER A 60 -23.47 -4.12 28.36
C SER A 60 -22.39 -3.76 27.33
N THR A 61 -21.89 -4.80 26.66
CA THR A 61 -20.91 -4.71 25.56
C THR A 61 -21.57 -4.62 24.18
N ASP A 62 -22.88 -4.37 24.15
CA ASP A 62 -23.70 -4.46 22.94
C ASP A 62 -24.11 -3.07 22.47
N PHE A 63 -24.35 -2.94 21.16
CA PHE A 63 -24.97 -1.74 20.58
C PHE A 63 -25.88 -2.13 19.42
N ILE A 64 -26.84 -1.27 19.07
CA ILE A 64 -27.64 -1.43 17.86
C ILE A 64 -27.12 -0.43 16.83
N GLY A 65 -26.78 -0.95 15.65
CA GLY A 65 -26.29 -0.17 14.52
C GLY A 65 -27.28 -0.18 13.36
N ARG A 66 -27.24 0.88 12.55
CA ARG A 66 -27.96 0.97 11.27
C ARG A 66 -27.01 1.50 10.21
N ILE A 67 -26.67 0.69 9.21
CA ILE A 67 -25.87 1.10 8.04
C ILE A 67 -26.82 1.31 6.87
N SER A 68 -26.68 2.42 6.13
CA SER A 68 -27.37 2.59 4.86
C SER A 68 -26.46 3.17 3.78
N GLY A 69 -26.76 2.86 2.53
CA GLY A 69 -26.00 3.36 1.38
C GLY A 69 -26.86 3.49 0.13
N ASN A 70 -26.75 4.62 -0.57
CA ASN A 70 -27.31 4.83 -1.91
C ASN A 70 -26.40 4.17 -2.97
N ILE A 71 -26.30 2.84 -2.89
CA ILE A 71 -25.50 2.02 -3.78
C ILE A 71 -26.33 0.85 -4.33
N LYS A 72 -26.28 0.69 -5.65
CA LYS A 72 -26.93 -0.41 -6.37
C LYS A 72 -26.18 -1.74 -6.19
N GLU A 73 -24.86 -1.69 -6.35
CA GLU A 73 -23.98 -2.85 -6.40
C GLU A 73 -22.64 -2.45 -5.78
N GLY A 74 -22.40 -2.83 -4.52
CA GLY A 74 -21.31 -2.24 -3.73
C GLY A 74 -21.34 -2.65 -2.27
N TRP A 75 -20.57 -1.99 -1.42
CA TRP A 75 -20.57 -2.23 0.03
C TRP A 75 -20.41 -0.93 0.82
N ALA A 76 -20.89 -0.90 2.06
CA ALA A 76 -20.65 0.18 3.02
C ALA A 76 -20.16 -0.39 4.36
N GLY A 77 -19.44 0.41 5.14
CA GLY A 77 -18.96 -0.03 6.44
C GLY A 77 -18.61 1.11 7.40
N VAL A 78 -18.47 0.74 8.66
CA VAL A 78 -18.09 1.61 9.78
C VAL A 78 -16.90 1.00 10.52
N SER A 79 -15.96 1.85 10.95
CA SER A 79 -14.94 1.50 11.94
C SER A 79 -15.35 2.01 13.32
N LEU A 80 -15.39 1.11 14.28
CA LEU A 80 -15.78 1.41 15.67
C LEU A 80 -14.68 2.13 16.47
N GLY A 81 -13.50 2.37 15.88
CA GLY A 81 -12.38 3.07 16.52
C GLY A 81 -11.74 4.15 15.64
N GLY A 82 -12.46 4.61 14.62
CA GLY A 82 -12.01 5.70 13.72
C GLY A 82 -11.03 5.26 12.62
N ALA A 83 -9.96 4.57 12.99
CA ALA A 83 -8.98 4.01 12.05
C ALA A 83 -9.46 2.67 11.46
N MET A 84 -9.00 2.29 10.27
CA MET A 84 -9.30 0.98 9.68
C MET A 84 -8.53 -0.16 10.35
N VAL A 85 -7.22 0.03 10.51
CA VAL A 85 -6.30 -1.01 10.99
C VAL A 85 -6.44 -1.22 12.49
N GLY A 86 -6.51 -2.48 12.91
CA GLY A 86 -6.59 -2.89 14.32
C GLY A 86 -7.94 -2.62 14.98
N LYS A 87 -8.90 -2.00 14.28
CA LYS A 87 -10.24 -1.70 14.80
C LYS A 87 -11.26 -2.71 14.32
N THR A 88 -12.31 -2.91 15.11
CA THR A 88 -13.48 -3.71 14.69
C THR A 88 -14.28 -2.92 13.66
N LEU A 89 -14.57 -3.57 12.55
CA LEU A 89 -15.32 -3.01 11.43
C LEU A 89 -16.64 -3.76 11.27
N VAL A 90 -17.70 -3.03 10.93
CA VAL A 90 -18.95 -3.64 10.47
C VAL A 90 -19.14 -3.25 9.01
N THR A 91 -19.32 -4.23 8.13
CA THR A 91 -19.56 -4.01 6.70
C THR A 91 -20.86 -4.67 6.25
N ALA A 92 -21.55 -4.07 5.29
CA ALA A 92 -22.80 -4.58 4.74
C ALA A 92 -22.93 -4.25 3.24
N TRP A 93 -23.62 -5.11 2.48
CA TRP A 93 -23.91 -4.91 1.05
C TRP A 93 -25.23 -5.54 0.61
N PRO A 94 -25.92 -4.93 -0.37
CA PRO A 94 -27.16 -5.48 -0.90
C PRO A 94 -26.94 -6.80 -1.66
N ARG A 95 -27.92 -7.70 -1.53
CA ARG A 95 -28.05 -8.97 -2.26
C ARG A 95 -29.52 -9.17 -2.62
N GLY A 96 -29.91 -8.82 -3.84
CA GLY A 96 -31.31 -8.80 -4.23
C GLY A 96 -32.10 -7.83 -3.34
N SER A 97 -33.14 -8.32 -2.67
CA SER A 97 -33.92 -7.56 -1.69
C SER A 97 -33.42 -7.68 -0.24
N ASP A 98 -32.31 -8.41 -0.03
CA ASP A 98 -31.72 -8.71 1.28
C ASP A 98 -30.35 -8.01 1.43
N VAL A 99 -29.73 -8.13 2.61
CA VAL A 99 -28.41 -7.55 2.90
C VAL A 99 -27.51 -8.59 3.57
N VAL A 100 -26.30 -8.73 3.03
CA VAL A 100 -25.24 -9.52 3.68
C VAL A 100 -24.39 -8.56 4.51
N ALA A 101 -24.04 -8.98 5.73
CA ALA A 101 -23.20 -8.21 6.64
C ALA A 101 -22.11 -9.06 7.28
N SER A 102 -21.05 -8.40 7.74
CA SER A 102 -19.87 -9.07 8.27
C SER A 102 -19.12 -8.21 9.27
N LEU A 103 -18.70 -8.83 10.38
CA LEU A 103 -17.71 -8.27 11.30
C LEU A 103 -16.31 -8.54 10.75
N ARG A 104 -15.49 -7.50 10.67
CA ARG A 104 -14.14 -7.60 10.10
C ARG A 104 -13.10 -6.95 11.02
N LYS A 105 -11.84 -7.36 10.89
CA LYS A 105 -10.69 -6.67 11.50
C LYS A 105 -9.53 -6.64 10.52
N ALA A 106 -9.02 -5.45 10.25
CA ALA A 106 -7.90 -5.27 9.32
C ALA A 106 -6.55 -5.37 10.06
N SER A 107 -5.63 -6.18 9.55
CA SER A 107 -4.23 -6.21 10.00
C SER A 107 -3.36 -5.16 9.28
N GLY A 108 -3.85 -4.61 8.16
CA GLY A 108 -3.29 -3.50 7.38
C GLY A 108 -4.40 -2.83 6.55
N TYR A 109 -4.07 -1.89 5.66
CA TYR A 109 -4.99 -1.25 4.71
C TYR A 109 -5.25 -2.11 3.45
N SER A 110 -5.40 -3.42 3.64
CA SER A 110 -5.90 -4.38 2.67
C SER A 110 -7.37 -4.75 2.95
N SER A 111 -7.97 -5.64 2.14
CA SER A 111 -9.28 -6.19 2.47
C SER A 111 -9.24 -6.82 3.87
N PRO A 112 -10.13 -6.43 4.80
CA PRO A 112 -10.10 -6.91 6.17
C PRO A 112 -10.69 -8.33 6.28
N ASP A 113 -10.06 -9.17 7.10
CA ASP A 113 -10.50 -10.55 7.35
C ASP A 113 -11.76 -10.57 8.21
N PRO A 114 -12.61 -11.62 8.11
CA PRO A 114 -13.66 -11.88 9.08
C PRO A 114 -13.11 -11.88 10.51
N LEU A 115 -13.80 -11.17 11.41
CA LEU A 115 -13.43 -11.10 12.81
C LEU A 115 -13.61 -12.48 13.45
N THR A 116 -12.54 -13.01 14.04
CA THR A 116 -12.59 -14.22 14.87
C THR A 116 -12.92 -13.83 16.31
N GLY A 117 -13.88 -14.51 16.95
CA GLY A 117 -14.25 -14.25 18.35
C GLY A 117 -15.70 -14.57 18.66
N THR A 118 -16.18 -14.08 19.80
CA THR A 118 -17.55 -14.29 20.29
C THR A 118 -18.53 -13.21 19.83
N ALA A 119 -18.04 -12.09 19.29
CA ALA A 119 -18.88 -10.98 18.81
C ALA A 119 -19.73 -11.40 17.60
N LYS A 120 -20.99 -10.98 17.56
CA LYS A 120 -21.96 -11.38 16.51
C LYS A 120 -22.81 -10.22 16.04
N LEU A 121 -23.16 -10.23 14.75
CA LEU A 121 -24.22 -9.40 14.19
C LEU A 121 -25.52 -10.19 14.19
N LYS A 122 -26.56 -9.64 14.81
CA LYS A 122 -27.91 -10.18 14.81
C LYS A 122 -28.83 -9.21 14.08
N PRO A 123 -29.37 -9.57 12.89
CA PRO A 123 -30.22 -8.67 12.11
C PRO A 123 -31.52 -8.32 12.85
N ILE A 124 -31.98 -7.07 12.70
CA ILE A 124 -33.34 -6.63 13.04
C ILE A 124 -34.12 -6.54 11.74
N LYS A 125 -34.92 -7.57 11.44
CA LYS A 125 -35.56 -7.78 10.13
C LYS A 125 -36.36 -6.58 9.62
N ALA A 126 -37.07 -5.88 10.51
CA ALA A 126 -37.87 -4.71 10.16
C ALA A 126 -37.03 -3.53 9.63
N GLY A 127 -35.74 -3.47 9.93
CA GLY A 127 -34.80 -2.45 9.45
C GLY A 127 -33.89 -2.92 8.32
N ILE A 128 -34.28 -3.97 7.59
CA ILE A 128 -33.52 -4.46 6.43
C ILE A 128 -34.32 -4.18 5.15
N SER A 129 -33.67 -3.53 4.19
CA SER A 129 -34.23 -3.32 2.85
C SER A 129 -33.11 -3.17 1.81
N ALA A 130 -33.39 -3.63 0.59
CA ALA A 130 -32.60 -3.32 -0.60
C ALA A 130 -33.54 -3.27 -1.82
N ASP A 131 -33.49 -2.16 -2.58
CA ASP A 131 -34.42 -1.93 -3.70
C ASP A 131 -33.70 -1.78 -5.06
N GLY A 132 -32.40 -2.07 -5.10
CA GLY A 132 -31.56 -1.90 -6.28
C GLY A 132 -31.05 -0.46 -6.48
N THR A 133 -31.43 0.49 -5.63
CA THR A 133 -30.90 1.86 -5.62
C THR A 133 -30.24 2.23 -4.29
N ALA A 134 -30.81 1.73 -3.19
CA ALA A 134 -30.29 1.89 -1.84
C ALA A 134 -30.50 0.61 -1.03
N PHE A 135 -29.78 0.55 0.09
CA PHE A 135 -30.00 -0.49 1.09
C PHE A 135 -29.92 0.08 2.51
N THR A 136 -30.61 -0.59 3.43
CA THR A 136 -30.52 -0.36 4.88
C THR A 136 -30.33 -1.69 5.59
N TYR A 137 -29.46 -1.70 6.60
CA TYR A 137 -29.23 -2.85 7.47
C TYR A 137 -29.16 -2.40 8.93
N THR A 138 -30.21 -2.73 9.68
CA THR A 138 -30.27 -2.54 11.14
C THR A 138 -29.94 -3.85 11.85
N PHE A 139 -29.09 -3.79 12.87
CA PHE A 139 -28.55 -4.96 13.57
C PHE A 139 -28.23 -4.67 15.03
N LEU A 140 -28.32 -5.70 15.87
CA LEU A 140 -27.66 -5.75 17.18
C LEU A 140 -26.25 -6.32 17.00
N CYS A 141 -25.25 -5.57 17.45
CA CYS A 141 -23.87 -6.03 17.54
C CYS A 141 -23.62 -6.52 18.97
N SER A 142 -23.72 -7.83 19.19
CA SER A 142 -23.56 -8.44 20.50
C SER A 142 -22.09 -8.73 20.80
N GLY A 143 -21.60 -8.32 21.96
CA GLY A 143 -20.20 -8.48 22.37
C GLY A 143 -19.21 -7.63 21.58
N CYS A 144 -19.66 -6.55 20.94
CA CYS A 144 -18.82 -5.78 20.03
C CYS A 144 -17.98 -4.70 20.70
N LEU A 145 -18.38 -4.20 21.87
CA LEU A 145 -17.63 -3.16 22.60
C LEU A 145 -16.53 -3.78 23.46
N GLN A 146 -15.28 -3.45 23.15
CA GLN A 146 -14.08 -4.05 23.70
C GLN A 146 -13.22 -3.02 24.45
N THR A 147 -12.51 -3.47 25.49
CA THR A 147 -11.61 -2.64 26.30
C THR A 147 -10.17 -2.62 25.77
N ASP A 148 -9.86 -3.42 24.75
CA ASP A 148 -8.54 -3.52 24.11
C ASP A 148 -8.22 -2.36 23.14
N GLY A 149 -9.12 -1.37 23.06
CA GLY A 149 -9.01 -0.23 22.16
C GLY A 149 -9.35 -0.55 20.70
N SER A 150 -9.85 -1.73 20.38
CA SER A 150 -10.34 -2.07 19.02
C SER A 150 -11.67 -1.39 18.68
N THR A 151 -12.40 -0.91 19.69
CA THR A 151 -13.61 -0.09 19.58
C THR A 151 -13.53 1.11 20.52
N PHE A 152 -14.54 1.98 20.47
CA PHE A 152 -14.84 2.89 21.58
C PHE A 152 -15.23 2.11 22.84
N ALA A 153 -15.02 2.71 24.01
CA ALA A 153 -15.32 2.11 25.29
C ALA A 153 -16.79 2.33 25.68
N THR A 154 -17.35 1.41 26.47
CA THR A 154 -18.74 1.48 26.94
C THR A 154 -19.06 2.75 27.72
N ALA A 155 -18.07 3.34 28.40
CA ALA A 155 -18.19 4.55 29.20
C ALA A 155 -17.99 5.86 28.41
N ASP A 156 -17.57 5.79 27.14
CA ASP A 156 -17.29 6.99 26.36
C ASP A 156 -18.57 7.82 26.15
N ALA A 157 -18.44 9.14 26.35
CA ALA A 157 -19.52 10.10 26.04
C ALA A 157 -19.52 10.49 24.55
N SER A 158 -18.39 10.35 23.87
CA SER A 158 -18.27 10.56 22.42
C SER A 158 -17.13 9.73 21.85
N ALA A 159 -17.23 9.32 20.59
CA ALA A 159 -16.17 8.61 19.89
C ALA A 159 -15.96 9.14 18.48
N THR A 160 -14.74 9.04 17.96
CA THR A 160 -14.48 9.26 16.54
C THR A 160 -14.62 7.94 15.81
N LEU A 161 -15.64 7.83 14.95
CA LEU A 161 -15.88 6.64 14.12
C LEU A 161 -15.40 6.89 12.69
N GLY A 162 -15.03 5.81 12.00
CA GLY A 162 -14.65 5.86 10.59
C GLY A 162 -15.78 5.31 9.72
N TRP A 163 -15.89 5.76 8.48
CA TRP A 163 -16.83 5.19 7.51
C TRP A 163 -16.18 4.98 6.16
N ALA A 164 -16.69 4.03 5.37
CA ALA A 164 -16.25 3.77 4.01
C ALA A 164 -17.39 3.21 3.16
N MET A 165 -17.35 3.48 1.86
CA MET A 165 -18.26 2.86 0.88
C MET A 165 -17.58 2.62 -0.47
N SER A 166 -18.00 1.57 -1.16
CA SER A 166 -17.64 1.23 -2.54
C SER A 166 -18.90 1.16 -3.39
N ARG A 167 -18.87 1.77 -4.57
CA ARG A 167 -19.90 1.60 -5.63
C ARG A 167 -19.62 0.41 -6.56
N LYS A 168 -18.62 -0.40 -6.24
CA LYS A 168 -18.27 -1.62 -6.98
C LYS A 168 -18.58 -2.83 -6.11
N ALA A 169 -19.29 -3.80 -6.68
CA ALA A 169 -19.68 -5.04 -6.02
C ALA A 169 -18.46 -5.83 -5.53
N VAL A 170 -18.66 -6.55 -4.42
CA VAL A 170 -17.72 -7.56 -3.92
C VAL A 170 -17.67 -8.75 -4.88
N SER A 171 -16.58 -9.52 -4.86
CA SER A 171 -16.39 -10.61 -5.83
C SER A 171 -17.32 -11.80 -5.62
N HIS A 172 -17.82 -12.00 -4.39
CA HIS A 172 -18.72 -13.09 -4.00
C HIS A 172 -19.85 -12.54 -3.13
N PRO A 173 -20.91 -11.95 -3.72
CA PRO A 173 -21.94 -11.23 -2.97
C PRO A 173 -22.74 -12.09 -1.99
N ASP A 174 -22.74 -13.42 -2.17
CA ASP A 174 -23.42 -14.37 -1.28
C ASP A 174 -22.57 -14.81 -0.07
N ASP A 175 -21.29 -14.44 -0.02
CA ASP A 175 -20.35 -14.87 1.01
C ASP A 175 -19.98 -13.71 1.94
N ALA A 176 -20.39 -13.80 3.21
CA ALA A 176 -20.04 -12.82 4.23
C ALA A 176 -18.53 -12.69 4.47
N ALA A 177 -17.70 -13.61 3.99
CA ALA A 177 -16.24 -13.57 4.00
C ALA A 177 -15.62 -12.96 2.72
N SER A 178 -16.43 -12.60 1.72
CA SER A 178 -15.95 -12.06 0.43
C SER A 178 -14.93 -10.93 0.59
N PRO A 179 -13.83 -10.91 -0.17
CA PRO A 179 -12.88 -9.81 -0.16
C PRO A 179 -13.54 -8.49 -0.57
N LEU A 180 -13.27 -7.43 0.20
CA LEU A 180 -13.73 -6.09 -0.10
C LEU A 180 -12.74 -5.41 -1.04
N ASN A 181 -13.23 -4.98 -2.21
CA ASN A 181 -12.45 -4.11 -3.09
C ASN A 181 -12.23 -2.73 -2.44
N PHE A 182 -11.25 -1.98 -2.90
CA PHE A 182 -10.96 -0.65 -2.35
C PHE A 182 -12.18 0.28 -2.38
N HIS A 183 -12.43 1.01 -1.28
CA HIS A 183 -13.58 1.91 -1.14
C HIS A 183 -13.45 3.14 -2.07
N SER A 184 -14.56 3.55 -2.69
CA SER A 184 -14.62 4.74 -3.55
C SER A 184 -14.69 6.05 -2.75
N ASN A 185 -15.20 6.02 -1.52
CA ASN A 185 -15.22 7.16 -0.62
C ASN A 185 -15.15 6.69 0.84
N PHE A 186 -14.66 7.54 1.74
CA PHE A 186 -14.44 7.22 3.15
C PHE A 186 -14.23 8.47 3.98
N GLY A 187 -14.41 8.34 5.29
CA GLY A 187 -14.16 9.44 6.20
C GLY A 187 -14.23 9.11 7.68
N ARG A 188 -14.32 10.15 8.52
CA ARG A 188 -14.49 10.07 9.97
C ARG A 188 -15.52 11.09 10.45
N PHE A 189 -16.25 10.76 11.50
CA PHE A 189 -17.22 11.65 12.14
C PHE A 189 -17.18 11.46 13.66
N LYS A 190 -17.72 12.42 14.41
CA LYS A 190 -17.86 12.32 15.87
C LYS A 190 -19.23 11.79 16.20
N ALA A 191 -19.30 10.62 16.82
CA ALA A 191 -20.52 10.06 17.38
C ALA A 191 -20.75 10.62 18.78
N ASP A 192 -21.93 11.18 19.02
CA ASP A 192 -22.43 11.55 20.34
C ASP A 192 -22.99 10.30 21.01
N LEU A 193 -22.15 9.63 21.81
CA LEU A 193 -22.51 8.37 22.45
C LEU A 193 -23.40 8.60 23.68
N ALA A 194 -23.31 9.78 24.32
CA ALA A 194 -24.18 10.14 25.43
C ALA A 194 -25.62 10.28 24.94
N ALA A 195 -25.86 10.99 23.84
CA ALA A 195 -27.18 11.14 23.24
C ALA A 195 -27.70 9.88 22.53
N ALA A 196 -26.87 8.86 22.35
CA ALA A 196 -27.26 7.57 21.77
C ALA A 196 -27.83 6.58 22.80
N ARG A 197 -27.74 6.89 24.10
CA ARG A 197 -28.20 6.01 25.18
C ARG A 197 -29.71 6.04 25.33
N SER A 198 -30.30 4.88 25.63
CA SER A 198 -31.74 4.76 25.80
C SER A 198 -32.12 3.64 26.74
N ALA A 199 -33.04 3.92 27.66
CA ALA A 199 -33.73 2.92 28.47
C ALA A 199 -34.52 1.89 27.63
N LYS A 200 -34.88 2.21 26.37
CA LYS A 200 -35.56 1.29 25.44
C LYS A 200 -34.61 0.31 24.74
N PHE A 201 -33.30 0.40 24.98
CA PHE A 201 -32.30 -0.43 24.29
C PHE A 201 -32.61 -1.92 24.39
N ALA A 202 -32.93 -2.43 25.59
CA ALA A 202 -33.24 -3.85 25.78
C ALA A 202 -34.47 -4.29 24.95
N THR A 203 -35.49 -3.44 24.87
CA THR A 203 -36.68 -3.68 24.03
C THR A 203 -36.31 -3.78 22.56
N TRP A 204 -35.46 -2.87 22.07
CA TRP A 204 -35.00 -2.87 20.69
C TRP A 204 -34.07 -4.05 20.38
N ALA A 205 -33.18 -4.41 21.31
CA ALA A 205 -32.25 -5.52 21.17
C ALA A 205 -32.99 -6.87 21.05
N ALA A 206 -34.13 -7.01 21.75
CA ALA A 206 -34.99 -8.18 21.66
C ALA A 206 -35.66 -8.35 20.27
N MET A 207 -35.65 -7.31 19.41
CA MET A 207 -36.11 -7.42 18.02
C MET A 207 -35.11 -8.14 17.11
N ALA A 208 -33.87 -8.35 17.58
CA ALA A 208 -32.83 -8.99 16.80
C ALA A 208 -32.95 -10.51 16.83
N SER A 209 -32.75 -11.16 15.69
CA SER A 209 -32.79 -12.63 15.57
C SER A 209 -31.41 -13.22 15.34
N ASP A 210 -31.13 -14.38 15.93
CA ASP A 210 -29.95 -15.20 15.59
C ASP A 210 -30.03 -15.82 14.19
N VAL A 211 -31.22 -15.76 13.57
CA VAL A 211 -31.43 -16.15 12.17
C VAL A 211 -30.82 -15.07 11.28
N VAL A 212 -29.54 -15.24 10.94
CA VAL A 212 -29.02 -14.74 9.67
C VAL A 212 -29.81 -15.50 8.59
N PRO A 213 -30.40 -14.85 7.56
CA PRO A 213 -30.97 -15.58 6.43
C PRO A 213 -29.93 -16.58 5.98
N ALA A 214 -30.22 -17.88 6.14
CA ALA A 214 -29.27 -18.90 5.76
C ALA A 214 -28.88 -18.64 4.30
N PRO A 215 -27.59 -18.77 3.92
CA PRO A 215 -27.32 -18.99 2.53
C PRO A 215 -28.17 -20.21 2.15
N THR A 216 -29.17 -20.02 1.28
CA THR A 216 -29.58 -21.12 0.43
C THR A 216 -28.26 -21.65 -0.12
N PRO A 217 -27.97 -22.95 -0.08
CA PRO A 217 -26.87 -23.48 -0.86
C PRO A 217 -27.23 -23.17 -2.31
N GLY A 218 -26.89 -21.98 -2.80
CA GLY A 218 -26.62 -21.74 -4.20
C GLY A 218 -25.61 -22.82 -4.49
N GLY A 219 -26.05 -23.81 -5.27
CA GLY A 219 -25.39 -25.10 -5.33
C GLY A 219 -23.91 -24.87 -5.35
N GLN A 220 -23.15 -25.55 -4.47
CA GLN A 220 -21.72 -25.64 -4.69
C GLN A 220 -21.57 -25.85 -6.18
N PRO A 221 -20.81 -25.02 -6.90
CA PRO A 221 -20.38 -25.42 -8.21
C PRO A 221 -19.68 -26.75 -7.94
N ASN A 222 -20.40 -27.83 -8.22
CA ASN A 222 -19.87 -29.18 -8.31
C ASN A 222 -19.06 -29.12 -9.59
N THR A 223 -17.96 -28.39 -9.48
CA THR A 223 -16.96 -28.17 -10.49
C THR A 223 -15.78 -28.83 -9.83
N THR A 224 -15.53 -30.04 -10.30
CA THR A 224 -14.19 -30.64 -10.39
C THR A 224 -13.13 -29.54 -10.27
N ALA A 225 -12.12 -29.74 -9.40
CA ALA A 225 -10.98 -28.85 -9.31
C ALA A 225 -10.57 -28.41 -10.72
N PRO A 226 -10.41 -27.10 -11.00
CA PRO A 226 -10.22 -26.61 -12.35
C PRO A 226 -9.11 -27.43 -12.99
N VAL A 227 -9.47 -28.17 -14.04
CA VAL A 227 -8.54 -29.08 -14.72
C VAL A 227 -7.35 -28.24 -15.13
N THR A 228 -6.21 -28.47 -14.48
CA THR A 228 -5.02 -27.69 -14.74
C THR A 228 -4.44 -28.19 -16.04
N THR A 229 -4.51 -27.36 -17.08
CA THR A 229 -4.00 -27.70 -18.41
C THR A 229 -2.50 -27.38 -18.50
N ALA A 230 -1.78 -28.01 -19.41
CA ALA A 230 -0.42 -27.59 -19.74
C ALA A 230 -0.45 -26.68 -20.98
N SER A 231 0.33 -25.60 -20.95
CA SER A 231 0.60 -24.79 -22.15
C SER A 231 1.49 -25.57 -23.11
N ASN A 232 1.24 -25.42 -24.42
CA ASN A 232 2.10 -25.96 -25.48
C ASN A 232 3.31 -25.06 -25.78
N VAL A 233 3.35 -23.85 -25.21
CA VAL A 233 4.46 -22.90 -25.39
C VAL A 233 5.34 -22.92 -24.15
N THR A 234 6.64 -22.96 -24.36
CA THR A 234 7.66 -22.99 -23.30
C THR A 234 8.62 -21.82 -23.45
N TYR A 235 9.33 -21.49 -22.36
CA TYR A 235 10.27 -20.38 -22.31
C TYR A 235 11.53 -20.77 -21.54
N ASP A 236 12.68 -20.20 -21.90
CA ASP A 236 13.91 -20.33 -21.12
C ASP A 236 13.74 -19.63 -19.77
N TYR A 237 13.15 -18.44 -19.79
CA TYR A 237 12.97 -17.61 -18.60
C TYR A 237 11.52 -17.20 -18.41
N VAL A 238 11.00 -17.40 -17.20
CA VAL A 238 9.67 -16.92 -16.80
C VAL A 238 9.81 -15.95 -15.63
N VAL A 239 9.41 -14.71 -15.82
CA VAL A 239 9.40 -13.65 -14.80
C VAL A 239 7.97 -13.44 -14.29
N ALA A 240 7.76 -13.60 -12.98
CA ALA A 240 6.46 -13.47 -12.35
C ALA A 240 6.30 -12.11 -11.66
N GLY A 241 5.55 -11.20 -12.28
CA GLY A 241 5.28 -9.84 -11.83
C GLY A 241 6.00 -8.79 -12.66
N ALA A 242 5.27 -7.81 -13.20
CA ALA A 242 5.79 -6.74 -14.03
C ALA A 242 5.86 -5.41 -13.26
N GLY A 243 6.43 -5.44 -12.05
CA GLY A 243 6.63 -4.28 -11.20
C GLY A 243 7.98 -3.56 -11.43
N ALA A 244 8.44 -2.85 -10.39
CA ALA A 244 9.70 -2.11 -10.38
C ALA A 244 10.91 -2.97 -10.81
N ALA A 245 11.01 -4.20 -10.29
CA ALA A 245 12.10 -5.10 -10.59
C ALA A 245 11.84 -6.00 -11.81
N GLY A 246 10.64 -6.58 -11.92
CA GLY A 246 10.37 -7.61 -12.92
C GLY A 246 10.50 -7.14 -14.37
N ILE A 247 10.09 -5.90 -14.68
CA ILE A 247 10.29 -5.33 -16.02
C ILE A 247 11.78 -5.15 -16.32
N VAL A 248 12.57 -4.66 -15.36
CA VAL A 248 14.02 -4.48 -15.51
C VAL A 248 14.71 -5.82 -15.76
N VAL A 249 14.40 -6.83 -14.94
CA VAL A 249 14.96 -8.18 -15.08
C VAL A 249 14.59 -8.79 -16.42
N ALA A 250 13.32 -8.75 -16.80
CA ALA A 250 12.85 -9.32 -18.07
C ALA A 250 13.55 -8.67 -19.28
N GLN A 251 13.72 -7.34 -19.24
CA GLN A 251 14.44 -6.58 -20.26
C GLN A 251 15.90 -7.02 -20.37
N ARG A 252 16.62 -7.18 -19.26
CA ARG A 252 18.02 -7.64 -19.26
C ARG A 252 18.16 -9.10 -19.68
N LEU A 253 17.26 -9.97 -19.26
CA LEU A 253 17.30 -11.38 -19.61
C LEU A 253 17.07 -11.60 -21.11
N VAL A 254 16.17 -10.84 -21.74
CA VAL A 254 15.88 -11.03 -23.18
C VAL A 254 17.05 -10.57 -24.07
N GLU A 255 17.89 -9.66 -23.60
CA GLU A 255 19.14 -9.26 -24.28
C GLU A 255 20.13 -10.43 -24.45
N SER A 256 19.98 -11.52 -23.69
CA SER A 256 20.80 -12.73 -23.84
C SER A 256 20.46 -13.59 -25.07
N GLY A 257 19.37 -13.27 -25.78
CA GLY A 257 18.85 -14.07 -26.90
C GLY A 257 17.96 -15.25 -26.49
N ARG A 258 17.78 -15.48 -25.18
CA ARG A 258 16.89 -16.50 -24.61
C ARG A 258 15.41 -16.07 -24.67
N SER A 259 14.51 -17.03 -24.75
CA SER A 259 13.06 -16.77 -24.74
C SER A 259 12.58 -16.36 -23.34
N VAL A 260 11.90 -15.20 -23.24
CA VAL A 260 11.46 -14.62 -21.97
C VAL A 260 9.97 -14.37 -21.96
N LEU A 261 9.27 -14.93 -20.98
CA LEU A 261 7.90 -14.61 -20.64
C LEU A 261 7.85 -13.72 -19.39
N LEU A 262 7.25 -12.55 -19.50
CA LEU A 262 6.88 -11.69 -18.38
C LEU A 262 5.37 -11.84 -18.11
N LEU A 263 5.04 -12.35 -16.93
CA LEU A 263 3.67 -12.51 -16.45
C LEU A 263 3.29 -11.35 -15.53
N GLU A 264 2.10 -10.80 -15.72
CA GLU A 264 1.53 -9.79 -14.83
C GLU A 264 0.09 -10.15 -14.47
N ARG A 265 -0.22 -10.09 -13.17
CA ARG A 265 -1.56 -10.38 -12.66
C ARG A 265 -2.57 -9.36 -13.12
N GLY A 266 -2.21 -8.08 -13.15
CA GLY A 266 -3.10 -7.00 -13.48
C GLY A 266 -3.17 -6.69 -14.98
N GLY A 267 -4.03 -5.73 -15.30
CA GLY A 267 -4.19 -5.19 -16.64
C GLY A 267 -3.15 -4.12 -17.00
N PRO A 268 -3.27 -3.52 -18.20
CA PRO A 268 -2.42 -2.41 -18.61
C PRO A 268 -2.66 -1.15 -17.76
N SER A 269 -1.68 -0.24 -17.76
CA SER A 269 -1.70 0.97 -16.90
C SER A 269 -1.66 2.26 -17.72
N ALA A 270 -0.51 2.60 -18.28
CA ALA A 270 -0.31 3.74 -19.16
C ALA A 270 -1.13 3.59 -20.45
N ALA A 271 -1.57 4.71 -21.04
CA ALA A 271 -2.26 4.68 -22.33
C ALA A 271 -1.40 3.99 -23.41
N SER A 272 -0.08 4.22 -23.39
CA SER A 272 0.88 3.59 -24.31
C SER A 272 0.97 2.06 -24.18
N THR A 273 0.46 1.49 -23.10
CA THR A 273 0.41 0.05 -22.86
C THR A 273 -0.98 -0.55 -23.09
N GLY A 274 -1.92 0.23 -23.61
CA GLY A 274 -3.31 -0.19 -23.81
C GLY A 274 -4.21 -0.01 -22.59
N GLY A 275 -3.80 0.79 -21.60
CA GLY A 275 -4.70 1.18 -20.50
C GLY A 275 -5.96 1.85 -21.06
N THR A 276 -7.11 1.65 -20.44
CA THR A 276 -8.42 2.15 -20.93
C THR A 276 -8.97 3.32 -20.13
N ALA A 277 -8.49 3.56 -18.90
CA ALA A 277 -8.84 4.75 -18.14
C ALA A 277 -8.40 6.01 -18.90
N ARG A 278 -9.28 7.02 -18.98
CA ARG A 278 -9.05 8.26 -19.74
C ARG A 278 -9.32 9.51 -18.91
N LEU A 279 -8.66 10.59 -19.31
CA LEU A 279 -8.87 11.92 -18.76
C LEU A 279 -9.94 12.62 -19.60
N ALA A 280 -10.93 13.22 -18.95
CA ALA A 280 -12.00 13.95 -19.65
C ALA A 280 -11.47 15.09 -20.53
N TRP A 281 -10.32 15.67 -20.17
CA TRP A 281 -9.65 16.75 -20.89
C TRP A 281 -8.52 16.26 -21.84
N ASN A 282 -8.20 14.95 -21.84
CA ASN A 282 -7.19 14.37 -22.75
C ASN A 282 -7.42 12.85 -22.93
N ASN A 283 -7.96 12.45 -24.10
CA ASN A 283 -8.26 11.03 -24.36
C ASN A 283 -7.03 10.18 -24.78
N SER A 284 -5.86 10.79 -24.94
CA SER A 284 -4.64 10.10 -25.39
C SER A 284 -3.78 9.63 -24.21
N LEU A 285 -4.16 10.00 -22.98
CA LEU A 285 -3.46 9.65 -21.74
C LEU A 285 -4.38 8.94 -20.76
N SER A 286 -3.79 8.13 -19.90
CA SER A 286 -4.44 7.59 -18.72
C SER A 286 -4.09 8.41 -17.47
N PRO A 287 -4.88 8.33 -16.38
CA PRO A 287 -4.53 8.96 -15.12
C PRO A 287 -3.16 8.56 -14.57
N PHE A 288 -2.69 7.35 -14.91
CA PHE A 288 -1.38 6.84 -14.48
C PHE A 288 -0.21 7.56 -15.17
N ASP A 289 -0.45 8.18 -16.34
CA ASP A 289 0.58 8.88 -17.11
C ASP A 289 0.96 10.25 -16.53
N VAL A 290 0.01 10.91 -15.84
CA VAL A 290 0.13 12.31 -15.42
C VAL A 290 0.66 12.39 -13.98
N PRO A 291 1.86 12.97 -13.74
CA PRO A 291 2.46 13.04 -12.40
C PRO A 291 1.58 13.74 -11.35
N GLY A 292 0.90 14.82 -11.73
CA GLY A 292 0.02 15.58 -10.83
C GLY A 292 -1.18 14.78 -10.31
N LEU A 293 -1.54 13.67 -10.96
CA LEU A 293 -2.64 12.80 -10.56
C LEU A 293 -2.22 11.69 -9.60
N ALA A 294 -0.94 11.59 -9.23
CA ALA A 294 -0.42 10.47 -8.44
C ALA A 294 -1.14 10.26 -7.10
N TYR A 295 -1.64 11.33 -6.46
CA TYR A 295 -2.44 11.23 -5.22
C TYR A 295 -3.94 11.00 -5.45
N TYR A 296 -4.41 11.15 -6.69
CA TYR A 296 -5.82 11.24 -7.05
C TYR A 296 -6.28 10.14 -8.01
N LEU A 297 -5.47 9.09 -8.18
CA LEU A 297 -5.78 8.01 -9.12
C LEU A 297 -7.16 7.39 -8.87
N THR A 298 -7.56 7.22 -7.61
CA THR A 298 -8.87 6.65 -7.23
C THR A 298 -10.06 7.59 -7.50
N SER A 299 -9.82 8.84 -7.91
CA SER A 299 -10.87 9.78 -8.35
C SER A 299 -11.31 9.55 -9.80
N PHE A 300 -10.63 8.67 -10.53
CA PHE A 300 -10.95 8.36 -11.92
C PHE A 300 -11.66 7.02 -12.06
N PRO A 301 -12.63 6.88 -12.98
CA PRO A 301 -13.18 5.58 -13.34
C PRO A 301 -12.10 4.59 -13.78
N ASP A 302 -12.38 3.29 -13.60
CA ASP A 302 -11.53 2.17 -14.05
C ASP A 302 -10.11 2.09 -13.44
N THR A 303 -9.79 2.91 -12.43
CA THR A 303 -8.52 2.83 -11.70
C THR A 303 -8.61 2.04 -10.40
N SER A 304 -9.82 1.71 -9.93
CA SER A 304 -10.03 1.00 -8.65
C SER A 304 -9.48 -0.43 -8.64
N SER A 305 -9.37 -1.07 -9.81
CA SER A 305 -8.73 -2.38 -10.00
C SER A 305 -7.19 -2.34 -9.99
N ALA A 306 -6.58 -1.15 -9.90
CA ALA A 306 -5.13 -0.99 -9.88
C ALA A 306 -4.47 -1.55 -8.62
N TYR A 307 -5.24 -1.86 -7.57
CA TYR A 307 -4.71 -2.32 -6.29
C TYR A 307 -5.02 -3.81 -6.07
N CYS A 308 -4.07 -4.52 -5.47
CA CYS A 308 -4.26 -5.90 -5.07
C CYS A 308 -5.32 -6.01 -3.96
N SER A 309 -6.20 -7.01 -4.06
CA SER A 309 -7.26 -7.27 -3.08
C SER A 309 -6.90 -8.32 -2.03
N ASP A 310 -5.78 -9.03 -2.20
CA ASP A 310 -5.40 -10.21 -1.43
C ASP A 310 -3.97 -10.14 -0.86
N THR A 311 -3.43 -8.92 -0.74
CA THR A 311 -2.15 -8.63 -0.05
C THR A 311 -2.42 -8.13 1.37
N ALA A 312 -1.44 -8.23 2.28
CA ALA A 312 -1.61 -7.79 3.68
C ALA A 312 -1.70 -6.27 3.85
N GLU A 313 -1.33 -5.54 2.81
CA GLU A 313 -1.36 -4.08 2.73
C GLU A 313 -1.47 -3.64 1.26
N LYS A 314 -1.67 -2.35 1.01
CA LYS A 314 -1.76 -1.77 -0.34
C LYS A 314 -0.55 -2.13 -1.21
N ALA A 315 -0.84 -2.71 -2.36
CA ALA A 315 0.12 -2.98 -3.43
C ALA A 315 -0.55 -2.75 -4.79
N GLY A 316 0.22 -2.36 -5.81
CA GLY A 316 -0.28 -2.21 -7.17
C GLY A 316 -0.37 -3.56 -7.90
N CYS A 317 -1.54 -3.88 -8.45
CA CYS A 317 -1.82 -5.06 -9.28
C CYS A 317 -2.22 -4.62 -10.70
N LEU A 318 -1.24 -4.08 -11.44
CA LEU A 318 -1.32 -3.60 -12.81
C LEU A 318 0.08 -3.62 -13.43
N LEU A 319 0.20 -3.55 -14.75
CA LEU A 319 1.49 -3.42 -15.41
C LEU A 319 2.28 -2.22 -14.87
N GLY A 320 3.46 -2.46 -14.31
CA GLY A 320 4.30 -1.49 -13.58
C GLY A 320 4.17 -1.57 -12.05
N GLY A 321 3.15 -2.26 -11.54
CA GLY A 321 2.92 -2.45 -10.11
C GLY A 321 2.92 -1.14 -9.33
N GLY A 322 3.67 -1.11 -8.22
CA GLY A 322 3.83 0.08 -7.39
C GLY A 322 4.31 1.34 -8.13
N THR A 323 5.09 1.22 -9.22
CA THR A 323 5.64 2.40 -9.92
C THR A 323 4.58 3.21 -10.64
N GLN A 324 3.40 2.63 -10.91
CA GLN A 324 2.29 3.31 -11.57
C GLN A 324 1.28 3.92 -10.61
N VAL A 325 1.26 3.47 -9.36
CA VAL A 325 0.33 3.96 -8.33
C VAL A 325 1.00 4.79 -7.22
N ASN A 326 2.33 4.85 -7.20
CA ASN A 326 3.07 5.62 -6.20
C ASN A 326 3.04 7.14 -6.46
N ALA A 327 3.51 7.90 -5.48
CA ALA A 327 3.63 9.35 -5.52
C ALA A 327 4.87 9.88 -6.28
N VAL A 328 5.36 9.15 -7.28
CA VAL A 328 6.50 9.47 -8.17
C VAL A 328 7.85 9.80 -7.51
N MET A 329 8.00 9.62 -6.19
CA MET A 329 9.23 9.94 -5.44
C MET A 329 10.42 9.07 -5.83
N TYR A 330 11.48 9.66 -6.33
CA TYR A 330 12.70 8.99 -6.76
C TYR A 330 13.87 9.40 -5.89
N VAL A 331 14.15 8.62 -4.85
CA VAL A 331 15.24 8.91 -3.92
C VAL A 331 16.36 7.91 -4.19
N PRO A 332 17.48 8.30 -4.83
CA PRO A 332 18.62 7.42 -4.98
C PRO A 332 19.13 6.98 -3.60
N PRO A 333 19.44 5.69 -3.40
CA PRO A 333 19.96 5.19 -2.14
C PRO A 333 21.32 5.81 -1.82
N ARG A 334 21.63 5.91 -0.52
CA ARG A 334 23.00 6.18 -0.06
C ARG A 334 23.88 4.97 -0.32
N ALA A 335 25.20 5.17 -0.39
CA ALA A 335 26.15 4.06 -0.36
C ALA A 335 25.94 3.21 0.91
N ALA A 336 25.73 3.87 2.05
CA ALA A 336 25.46 3.23 3.35
C ALA A 336 24.22 2.32 3.37
N ASP A 337 23.19 2.60 2.55
CA ASP A 337 22.01 1.73 2.46
C ASP A 337 22.36 0.33 1.94
N PHE A 338 23.46 0.20 1.18
CA PHE A 338 24.06 -1.07 0.78
C PHE A 338 25.16 -1.53 1.75
N ASP A 339 26.02 -0.61 2.18
CA ASP A 339 27.23 -0.99 2.91
C ASP A 339 26.98 -1.53 4.32
N GLU A 340 25.89 -1.16 4.96
CA GLU A 340 25.60 -1.59 6.34
C GLU A 340 25.01 -3.00 6.40
N LYS A 341 23.82 -3.24 5.83
CA LYS A 341 23.06 -4.49 6.04
C LYS A 341 23.06 -5.49 4.88
N TRP A 342 23.53 -5.13 3.68
CA TRP A 342 23.66 -6.09 2.59
C TRP A 342 24.91 -6.96 2.76
N PRO A 343 24.91 -8.22 2.32
CA PRO A 343 26.09 -9.08 2.43
C PRO A 343 27.19 -8.70 1.43
N LYS A 344 28.34 -9.36 1.57
CA LYS A 344 29.46 -9.26 0.61
C LYS A 344 28.95 -9.57 -0.82
N GLY A 345 29.37 -8.75 -1.79
CA GLY A 345 28.92 -8.87 -3.18
C GLY A 345 27.69 -8.01 -3.52
N TRP A 346 27.11 -7.35 -2.52
CA TRP A 346 25.99 -6.41 -2.65
C TRP A 346 26.26 -5.07 -1.97
N LYS A 347 27.52 -4.80 -1.61
CA LYS A 347 27.95 -3.51 -1.07
C LYS A 347 27.88 -2.45 -2.17
N TRP A 348 27.95 -1.16 -1.83
CA TRP A 348 27.85 -0.08 -2.82
C TRP A 348 28.85 -0.26 -3.97
N ALA A 349 30.08 -0.65 -3.64
CA ALA A 349 31.13 -0.94 -4.62
C ALA A 349 30.74 -2.03 -5.66
N ASP A 350 29.86 -2.97 -5.27
CA ASP A 350 29.40 -4.07 -6.12
C ASP A 350 28.19 -3.69 -7.00
N VAL A 351 27.40 -2.68 -6.58
CA VAL A 351 26.13 -2.28 -7.22
C VAL A 351 26.19 -0.94 -7.94
N LYS A 352 27.23 -0.11 -7.73
CA LYS A 352 27.35 1.23 -8.32
C LYS A 352 27.24 1.25 -9.85
N ASP A 353 27.74 0.22 -10.54
CA ASP A 353 27.65 0.13 -12.00
C ASP A 353 26.22 -0.20 -12.46
N ALA A 354 25.49 -1.01 -11.68
CA ALA A 354 24.07 -1.26 -11.89
C ALA A 354 23.24 0.02 -11.64
N ALA A 355 23.61 0.79 -10.62
CA ALA A 355 23.02 2.09 -10.35
C ALA A 355 23.27 3.09 -11.49
N ALA A 356 24.50 3.16 -12.00
CA ALA A 356 24.86 4.01 -13.14
C ALA A 356 24.04 3.67 -14.40
N ARG A 357 23.83 2.38 -14.70
CA ARG A 357 22.96 1.95 -15.81
C ARG A 357 21.52 2.43 -15.65
N LEU A 358 20.98 2.35 -14.44
CA LEU A 358 19.64 2.86 -14.13
C LEU A 358 19.58 4.38 -14.31
N TYR A 359 20.51 5.12 -13.71
CA TYR A 359 20.50 6.60 -13.74
C TYR A 359 20.76 7.17 -15.12
N GLN A 360 21.56 6.49 -15.95
CA GLN A 360 21.73 6.86 -17.35
C GLN A 360 20.41 6.75 -18.12
N ARG A 361 19.59 5.74 -17.80
CA ARG A 361 18.33 5.47 -18.50
C ARG A 361 17.18 6.35 -18.00
N ASP A 362 17.06 6.47 -16.69
CA ASP A 362 16.00 7.19 -16.00
C ASP A 362 16.57 7.99 -14.81
N PRO A 363 17.14 9.18 -15.05
CA PRO A 363 17.87 9.95 -14.04
C PRO A 363 16.97 10.58 -12.97
N GLY A 364 15.66 10.69 -13.23
CA GLY A 364 14.75 11.53 -12.46
C GLY A 364 14.99 13.02 -12.67
N THR A 365 14.23 13.86 -11.94
CA THR A 365 14.32 15.32 -12.02
C THR A 365 13.75 15.99 -10.77
N THR A 366 14.29 17.15 -10.39
CA THR A 366 13.72 18.09 -9.41
C THR A 366 13.00 19.28 -10.09
N GLN A 367 12.96 19.30 -11.43
CA GLN A 367 12.43 20.37 -12.27
C GLN A 367 11.81 19.78 -13.55
N PRO A 368 10.60 19.20 -13.46
CA PRO A 368 10.00 18.45 -14.57
C PRO A 368 9.35 19.33 -15.66
N SER A 369 9.10 20.61 -15.37
CA SER A 369 8.46 21.54 -16.31
C SER A 369 9.44 22.00 -17.40
N ALA A 370 9.03 21.85 -18.67
CA ALA A 370 9.87 22.17 -19.81
C ALA A 370 10.22 23.67 -19.92
N ASP A 371 9.38 24.55 -19.37
CA ASP A 371 9.61 26.00 -19.30
C ASP A 371 10.62 26.43 -18.22
N GLY A 372 11.22 25.47 -17.50
CA GLY A 372 12.19 25.74 -16.44
C GLY A 372 11.58 26.32 -15.16
N LYS A 373 10.25 26.36 -15.03
CA LYS A 373 9.60 26.86 -13.80
C LYS A 373 9.22 25.73 -12.86
N ARG A 374 9.03 26.09 -11.58
CA ARG A 374 8.34 25.26 -10.60
C ARG A 374 7.03 25.93 -10.23
N TYR A 375 5.97 25.15 -10.14
CA TYR A 375 4.63 25.63 -9.84
C TYR A 375 4.26 25.34 -8.39
N ASP A 376 3.35 26.14 -7.84
CA ASP A 376 2.81 26.00 -6.48
C ASP A 376 3.90 26.06 -5.38
N GLN A 377 4.79 27.06 -5.47
CA GLN A 377 6.00 27.15 -4.64
C GLN A 377 5.81 27.79 -3.26
N ALA A 378 4.65 28.37 -2.93
CA ALA A 378 4.44 29.07 -1.67
C ALA A 378 4.81 28.21 -0.44
N ALA A 379 4.42 26.94 -0.44
CA ALA A 379 4.79 26.01 0.63
C ALA A 379 6.30 25.71 0.67
N TYR A 380 6.97 25.59 -0.48
CA TYR A 380 8.41 25.42 -0.53
C TYR A 380 9.12 26.65 0.07
N ASP A 381 8.68 27.85 -0.27
CA ASP A 381 9.31 29.10 0.20
C ASP A 381 9.22 29.25 1.72
N VAL A 382 8.08 28.90 2.32
CA VAL A 382 7.91 28.94 3.78
C VAL A 382 8.68 27.81 4.47
N LEU A 383 8.61 26.58 3.94
CA LEU A 383 9.31 25.42 4.51
C LEU A 383 10.84 25.56 4.42
N SER A 384 11.36 26.05 3.29
CA SER A 384 12.81 26.24 3.10
C SER A 384 13.37 27.26 4.09
N LYS A 385 12.66 28.37 4.34
CA LYS A 385 13.00 29.34 5.38
C LYS A 385 12.92 28.73 6.78
N PHE A 386 11.84 28.00 7.08
CA PHE A 386 11.66 27.30 8.36
C PHE A 386 12.82 26.35 8.66
N PHE A 387 13.17 25.48 7.71
CA PHE A 387 14.25 24.52 7.87
C PHE A 387 15.62 25.21 7.94
N SER A 388 15.87 26.23 7.13
CA SER A 388 17.12 27.01 7.15
C SER A 388 17.34 27.70 8.49
N ALA A 389 16.29 28.34 9.05
CA ALA A 389 16.35 28.98 10.37
C ALA A 389 16.65 27.99 11.51
N ASN A 390 16.41 26.70 11.28
CA ASN A 390 16.66 25.62 12.23
C ASN A 390 17.88 24.75 11.87
N GLY A 391 18.80 25.30 11.07
CA GLY A 391 20.12 24.72 10.81
C GLY A 391 20.18 23.69 9.67
N PHE A 392 19.06 23.43 8.97
CA PHE A 392 19.08 22.57 7.80
C PHE A 392 19.68 23.31 6.60
N LYS A 393 20.30 22.57 5.68
CA LYS A 393 20.91 23.12 4.46
C LYS A 393 20.21 22.61 3.20
N SER A 394 20.15 23.44 2.17
CA SER A 394 19.69 22.96 0.86
C SER A 394 20.77 22.07 0.22
N ALA A 395 20.37 20.93 -0.35
CA ALA A 395 21.25 20.04 -1.12
C ALA A 395 20.41 19.30 -2.18
N ASP A 396 20.92 19.12 -3.39
CA ASP A 396 20.18 18.37 -4.42
C ASP A 396 20.22 16.86 -4.10
N ALA A 397 19.07 16.28 -3.75
CA ALA A 397 19.00 14.88 -3.35
C ALA A 397 19.26 13.87 -4.48
N LEU A 398 19.22 14.27 -5.75
CA LEU A 398 19.62 13.45 -6.90
C LEU A 398 21.13 13.50 -7.11
N ALA A 399 21.73 14.70 -7.02
CA ALA A 399 23.16 14.89 -7.24
C ALA A 399 24.01 14.46 -6.03
N GLU A 400 23.47 14.58 -4.82
CA GLU A 400 24.18 14.36 -3.56
C GLU A 400 23.45 13.30 -2.69
N PRO A 401 23.36 12.04 -3.16
CA PRO A 401 22.55 11.02 -2.52
C PRO A 401 22.99 10.70 -1.09
N ASP A 402 24.29 10.81 -0.77
CA ASP A 402 24.82 10.53 0.57
C ASP A 402 24.51 11.63 1.62
N LYS A 403 24.15 12.84 1.18
CA LYS A 403 23.74 13.92 2.11
C LYS A 403 22.30 13.70 2.57
N LYS A 404 22.14 13.20 3.80
CA LYS A 404 20.82 12.91 4.42
C LYS A 404 20.72 13.33 5.90
N HIS A 405 21.61 14.19 6.38
CA HIS A 405 21.54 14.76 7.72
C HIS A 405 21.33 16.27 7.67
N ASP A 406 20.24 16.75 8.26
CA ASP A 406 19.82 18.15 8.31
C ASP A 406 19.88 18.84 6.93
N ILE A 407 19.22 18.22 5.94
CA ILE A 407 19.09 18.79 4.59
C ILE A 407 17.64 18.90 4.14
N PHE A 408 17.37 19.84 3.22
CA PHE A 408 16.12 19.92 2.47
C PHE A 408 16.37 20.13 0.97
N THR A 409 15.39 19.79 0.13
CA THR A 409 15.47 19.93 -1.32
C THR A 409 14.10 20.11 -1.94
N HIS A 410 14.08 20.61 -3.18
CA HIS A 410 12.97 20.33 -4.08
C HIS A 410 12.79 18.81 -4.24
N PRO A 411 11.55 18.32 -4.35
CA PRO A 411 11.30 16.88 -4.37
C PRO A 411 11.95 16.21 -5.58
N PRO A 412 12.66 15.09 -5.39
CA PRO A 412 13.22 14.33 -6.49
C PRO A 412 12.15 13.36 -7.04
N TRP A 413 11.83 13.48 -8.33
CA TRP A 413 10.75 12.72 -8.97
C TRP A 413 11.26 11.84 -10.11
N LEU A 414 10.59 10.70 -10.34
CA LEU A 414 10.78 9.84 -11.52
C LEU A 414 9.86 10.30 -12.66
N ILE A 415 10.17 11.48 -13.21
CA ILE A 415 9.40 12.14 -14.26
C ILE A 415 10.33 12.44 -15.43
N LYS A 416 9.84 12.22 -16.66
CA LYS A 416 10.58 12.50 -17.88
C LYS A 416 9.63 12.97 -18.97
N HIS A 417 9.97 14.05 -19.66
CA HIS A 417 9.12 14.71 -20.67
C HIS A 417 7.70 15.00 -20.16
N GLY A 418 7.59 15.50 -18.93
CA GLY A 418 6.32 15.89 -18.31
C GLY A 418 5.39 14.73 -17.90
N LEU A 419 5.81 13.48 -18.09
CA LEU A 419 5.01 12.28 -17.79
C LEU A 419 5.69 11.42 -16.72
N ARG A 420 4.90 10.60 -16.04
CA ARG A 420 5.42 9.55 -15.15
C ARG A 420 6.37 8.65 -15.95
N SER A 421 7.62 8.53 -15.50
CA SER A 421 8.64 7.71 -16.16
C SER A 421 8.63 6.27 -15.62
N GLY A 422 9.79 5.70 -15.31
CA GLY A 422 9.92 4.38 -14.70
C GLY A 422 9.93 3.23 -15.70
N PRO A 423 9.95 1.99 -15.20
CA PRO A 423 10.26 0.81 -15.99
C PRO A 423 9.24 0.55 -17.12
N VAL A 424 7.98 0.92 -16.94
CA VAL A 424 6.94 0.81 -17.98
C VAL A 424 7.30 1.63 -19.23
N ARG A 425 7.91 2.81 -19.08
CA ARG A 425 8.27 3.67 -20.20
C ARG A 425 9.72 3.51 -20.66
N GLN A 426 10.63 3.23 -19.74
CA GLN A 426 12.07 3.23 -20.06
C GLN A 426 12.66 1.83 -20.33
N TYR A 427 12.06 0.77 -19.79
CA TYR A 427 12.58 -0.60 -19.92
C TYR A 427 11.68 -1.50 -20.77
N LEU A 428 10.38 -1.50 -20.53
CA LEU A 428 9.44 -2.41 -21.19
C LEU A 428 9.47 -2.31 -22.74
N PRO A 429 9.51 -1.11 -23.37
CA PRO A 429 9.57 -1.02 -24.83
C PRO A 429 10.83 -1.68 -25.42
N LEU A 430 11.96 -1.64 -24.70
CA LEU A 430 13.20 -2.30 -25.13
C LEU A 430 13.06 -3.83 -25.11
N ALA A 431 12.32 -4.38 -24.15
CA ALA A 431 12.01 -5.81 -24.12
C ALA A 431 11.04 -6.19 -25.23
N GLN A 432 9.97 -5.41 -25.44
CA GLN A 432 8.96 -5.64 -26.48
C GLN A 432 9.51 -5.56 -27.91
N ALA A 433 10.60 -4.82 -28.12
CA ALA A 433 11.30 -4.77 -29.40
C ALA A 433 12.03 -6.08 -29.77
N LYS A 434 12.13 -7.04 -28.83
CA LYS A 434 12.81 -8.33 -29.05
C LYS A 434 11.79 -9.41 -29.42
N ALA A 435 12.02 -10.13 -30.51
CA ALA A 435 11.12 -11.19 -31.00
C ALA A 435 10.95 -12.38 -30.04
N ASN A 436 11.95 -12.59 -29.17
CA ASN A 436 11.99 -13.63 -28.13
C ASN A 436 11.39 -13.17 -26.78
N PHE A 437 10.71 -12.02 -26.73
CA PHE A 437 9.98 -11.53 -25.55
C PHE A 437 8.47 -11.76 -25.70
N LYS A 438 7.82 -12.17 -24.61
CA LYS A 438 6.36 -12.17 -24.49
C LYS A 438 5.93 -11.51 -23.18
N LEU A 439 4.98 -10.58 -23.27
CA LEU A 439 4.22 -10.07 -22.12
C LEU A 439 2.84 -10.74 -22.10
N GLN A 440 2.41 -11.19 -20.92
CA GLN A 440 1.06 -11.72 -20.70
C GLN A 440 0.45 -11.07 -19.46
N LEU A 441 -0.60 -10.26 -19.68
CA LEU A 441 -1.34 -9.54 -18.64
C LEU A 441 -2.51 -10.37 -18.10
N ASN A 442 -3.15 -9.88 -17.05
CA ASN A 442 -4.32 -10.50 -16.41
C ASN A 442 -4.09 -11.99 -16.04
N THR A 443 -2.85 -12.35 -15.68
CA THR A 443 -2.42 -13.73 -15.44
C THR A 443 -1.74 -13.83 -14.08
N LYS A 444 -2.43 -14.40 -13.10
CA LYS A 444 -1.93 -14.51 -11.73
C LYS A 444 -1.06 -15.75 -11.59
N VAL A 445 0.21 -15.58 -11.23
CA VAL A 445 1.05 -16.72 -10.84
C VAL A 445 0.61 -17.24 -9.47
N ILE A 446 0.28 -18.53 -9.41
CA ILE A 446 -0.18 -19.22 -8.19
C ILE A 446 0.99 -19.84 -7.44
N ARG A 447 1.86 -20.57 -8.16
CA ARG A 447 3.06 -21.22 -7.61
C ARG A 447 4.12 -21.50 -8.69
N ALA A 448 5.34 -21.75 -8.25
CA ALA A 448 6.33 -22.47 -9.05
C ALA A 448 6.04 -23.99 -8.96
N VAL A 449 5.96 -24.65 -10.11
CA VAL A 449 5.76 -26.11 -10.19
C VAL A 449 7.13 -26.78 -10.17
N ARG A 450 7.32 -27.77 -9.30
CA ARG A 450 8.64 -28.36 -9.06
C ARG A 450 8.62 -29.86 -8.86
N THR A 451 9.75 -30.48 -9.17
CA THR A 451 10.12 -31.82 -8.77
C THR A 451 11.36 -31.70 -7.89
N ASN A 452 11.22 -31.96 -6.59
CA ASN A 452 12.27 -31.71 -5.59
C ASN A 452 12.80 -30.26 -5.69
N SER A 453 14.10 -30.08 -5.94
CA SER A 453 14.78 -28.77 -6.05
C SER A 453 14.59 -28.09 -7.40
N THR A 454 14.16 -28.81 -8.43
CA THR A 454 14.12 -28.29 -9.80
C THR A 454 12.72 -27.79 -10.14
N ILE A 455 12.62 -26.51 -10.51
CA ILE A 455 11.39 -25.92 -11.04
C ILE A 455 11.23 -26.36 -12.50
N THR A 456 10.04 -26.84 -12.85
CA THR A 456 9.70 -27.29 -14.22
C THR A 456 8.79 -26.29 -14.95
N GLY A 457 8.20 -25.35 -14.24
CA GLY A 457 7.33 -24.31 -14.79
C GLY A 457 6.65 -23.49 -13.70
N VAL A 458 5.62 -22.73 -14.09
CA VAL A 458 4.75 -21.99 -13.17
C VAL A 458 3.29 -22.34 -13.43
N GLU A 459 2.50 -22.44 -12.37
CA GLU A 459 1.05 -22.56 -12.44
C GLU A 459 0.45 -21.16 -12.37
N VAL A 460 -0.41 -20.85 -13.34
CA VAL A 460 -1.08 -19.55 -13.46
C VAL A 460 -2.60 -19.72 -13.44
N GLU A 461 -3.28 -18.70 -12.95
CA GLU A 461 -4.72 -18.50 -13.08
C GLU A 461 -4.99 -17.42 -14.14
N LEU A 462 -5.83 -17.78 -15.10
CA LEU A 462 -6.21 -16.94 -16.24
C LEU A 462 -7.47 -16.10 -15.90
N PRO A 463 -7.83 -15.08 -16.71
CA PRO A 463 -8.96 -14.20 -16.41
C PRO A 463 -10.32 -14.92 -16.24
N ASN A 464 -10.48 -16.08 -16.87
CA ASN A 464 -11.69 -16.91 -16.78
C ASN A 464 -11.69 -17.85 -15.54
N GLY A 465 -10.72 -17.71 -14.64
CA GLY A 465 -10.55 -18.55 -13.44
C GLY A 465 -9.96 -19.94 -13.69
N THR A 466 -9.64 -20.29 -14.95
CA THR A 466 -9.00 -21.57 -15.26
C THR A 466 -7.50 -21.56 -14.94
N ARG A 467 -6.94 -22.74 -14.70
CA ARG A 467 -5.52 -22.91 -14.37
C ARG A 467 -4.73 -23.54 -15.50
N GLN A 468 -3.51 -23.05 -15.67
CA GLN A 468 -2.58 -23.54 -16.69
C GLN A 468 -1.16 -23.61 -16.14
N ILE A 469 -0.41 -24.65 -16.49
CA ILE A 469 1.04 -24.75 -16.24
C ILE A 469 1.79 -24.28 -17.48
N ILE A 470 2.61 -23.24 -17.31
CA ILE A 470 3.57 -22.77 -18.31
C ILE A 470 4.92 -23.41 -17.99
N LYS A 471 5.39 -24.32 -18.85
CA LYS A 471 6.62 -25.06 -18.63
C LYS A 471 7.85 -24.26 -19.04
N LEU A 472 8.96 -24.50 -18.36
CA LEU A 472 10.27 -24.12 -18.86
C LEU A 472 10.62 -24.96 -20.09
N ALA A 473 11.36 -24.38 -21.04
CA ALA A 473 11.81 -25.09 -22.23
C ALA A 473 12.71 -26.28 -21.88
N ASP A 474 13.61 -26.08 -20.91
CA ASP A 474 14.43 -27.12 -20.31
C ASP A 474 14.63 -26.80 -18.82
N PRO A 475 14.16 -27.62 -17.87
CA PRO A 475 14.34 -27.40 -16.44
C PRO A 475 15.80 -27.30 -15.97
N LYS A 476 16.77 -27.85 -16.73
CA LYS A 476 18.19 -27.78 -16.36
C LYS A 476 18.82 -26.41 -16.64
N THR A 477 18.33 -25.71 -17.66
CA THR A 477 18.91 -24.44 -18.11
C THR A 477 17.98 -23.25 -17.89
N GLY A 478 16.67 -23.51 -17.93
CA GLY A 478 15.62 -22.53 -17.71
C GLY A 478 15.51 -22.09 -16.26
N LYS A 479 15.00 -20.87 -16.06
CA LYS A 479 14.95 -20.19 -14.76
C LYS A 479 13.61 -19.49 -14.55
N VAL A 480 13.14 -19.50 -13.31
CA VAL A 480 11.97 -18.72 -12.87
C VAL A 480 12.43 -17.61 -11.95
N MET A 481 12.00 -16.37 -12.23
CA MET A 481 12.28 -15.20 -11.40
C MET A 481 10.97 -14.70 -10.80
N LEU A 482 10.84 -14.80 -9.48
CA LEU A 482 9.72 -14.21 -8.74
C LEU A 482 10.02 -12.73 -8.50
N ALA A 483 9.23 -11.85 -9.12
CA ALA A 483 9.32 -10.40 -9.01
C ALA A 483 7.95 -9.80 -8.66
N SER A 484 7.17 -10.51 -7.85
CA SER A 484 5.77 -10.20 -7.53
C SER A 484 5.62 -9.23 -6.36
N GLY A 485 6.73 -8.81 -5.75
CA GLY A 485 6.79 -7.83 -4.67
C GLY A 485 6.73 -8.45 -3.27
N ALA A 486 7.16 -7.68 -2.27
CA ALA A 486 7.34 -8.14 -0.90
C ALA A 486 6.10 -8.76 -0.24
N LEU A 487 4.90 -8.42 -0.69
CA LEU A 487 3.65 -8.94 -0.14
C LEU A 487 3.04 -10.10 -0.95
N SER A 488 3.55 -10.41 -2.16
CA SER A 488 2.99 -11.48 -3.01
C SER A 488 3.98 -12.58 -3.34
N THR A 489 5.28 -12.29 -3.41
CA THR A 489 6.33 -13.30 -3.58
C THR A 489 6.29 -14.38 -2.48
N PRO A 490 6.12 -14.05 -1.19
CA PRO A 490 5.99 -15.06 -0.13
C PRO A 490 4.84 -16.04 -0.37
N ARG A 491 3.68 -15.55 -0.84
CA ARG A 491 2.54 -16.41 -1.20
C ARG A 491 2.89 -17.42 -2.27
N ILE A 492 3.61 -17.01 -3.32
CA ILE A 492 4.03 -17.91 -4.39
C ILE A 492 4.97 -18.98 -3.82
N LEU A 493 5.89 -18.61 -2.92
CA LEU A 493 6.79 -19.55 -2.25
C LEU A 493 6.02 -20.54 -1.35
N PHE A 494 5.09 -20.07 -0.53
CA PHE A 494 4.24 -20.93 0.31
C PHE A 494 3.45 -21.93 -0.55
N ASN A 495 2.81 -21.46 -1.62
CA ASN A 495 2.09 -22.31 -2.57
C ASN A 495 3.01 -23.26 -3.36
N SER A 496 4.33 -23.05 -3.32
CA SER A 496 5.34 -23.93 -3.92
C SER A 496 5.92 -24.93 -2.90
N GLY A 497 5.42 -24.97 -1.66
CA GLY A 497 5.97 -25.82 -0.61
C GLY A 497 7.33 -25.33 -0.10
N ILE A 498 7.53 -24.01 -0.05
CA ILE A 498 8.76 -23.34 0.41
C ILE A 498 8.38 -22.28 1.44
N GLY A 499 8.84 -22.42 2.69
CA GLY A 499 8.53 -21.49 3.78
C GLY A 499 8.34 -22.19 5.12
N PRO A 500 7.88 -21.46 6.17
CA PRO A 500 7.68 -22.03 7.49
C PRO A 500 6.56 -23.09 7.48
N VAL A 501 6.76 -24.19 8.21
CA VAL A 501 5.82 -25.33 8.26
C VAL A 501 4.37 -24.89 8.55
N LYS A 502 4.17 -23.93 9.46
CA LYS A 502 2.83 -23.37 9.78
C LYS A 502 2.12 -22.81 8.53
N GLN A 503 2.85 -22.09 7.67
CA GLN A 503 2.28 -21.48 6.47
C GLN A 503 2.00 -22.54 5.41
N LEU A 504 2.87 -23.53 5.26
CA LEU A 504 2.67 -24.65 4.32
C LEU A 504 1.48 -25.53 4.73
N GLN A 505 1.29 -25.75 6.03
CA GLN A 505 0.11 -26.42 6.56
C GLN A 505 -1.16 -25.61 6.27
N THR A 506 -1.11 -24.28 6.44
CA THR A 506 -2.24 -23.40 6.10
C THR A 506 -2.63 -23.48 4.62
N VAL A 507 -1.66 -23.64 3.71
CA VAL A 507 -1.93 -23.86 2.29
C VAL A 507 -2.56 -25.23 2.05
N THR A 508 -2.03 -26.28 2.70
CA THR A 508 -2.51 -27.66 2.58
C THR A 508 -3.98 -27.78 3.00
N ASP A 509 -4.33 -27.15 4.11
CA ASP A 509 -5.69 -27.16 4.68
C ASP A 509 -6.59 -26.08 4.06
N GLY A 510 -6.04 -25.26 3.16
CA GLY A 510 -6.67 -24.08 2.61
C GLY A 510 -7.64 -24.35 1.46
N THR A 511 -8.36 -23.30 1.05
CA THR A 511 -9.35 -23.33 -0.04
C THR A 511 -8.77 -22.93 -1.38
N THR A 512 -7.48 -22.60 -1.43
CA THR A 512 -6.79 -22.26 -2.68
C THR A 512 -6.62 -23.43 -3.63
N ARG A 513 -6.94 -24.67 -3.21
CA ARG A 513 -6.86 -25.88 -4.06
C ARG A 513 -5.50 -26.02 -4.75
N VAL A 514 -4.41 -25.72 -4.03
CA VAL A 514 -3.04 -25.94 -4.48
C VAL A 514 -2.54 -27.26 -3.90
N THR A 515 -2.10 -28.18 -4.75
CA THR A 515 -1.45 -29.41 -4.30
C THR A 515 0.03 -29.14 -4.07
N LEU A 516 0.43 -29.05 -2.80
CA LEU A 516 1.84 -28.97 -2.42
C LEU A 516 2.57 -30.30 -2.73
N PRO A 517 3.90 -30.27 -2.91
CA PRO A 517 4.72 -31.48 -2.90
C PRO A 517 4.54 -32.26 -1.58
N PRO A 518 4.86 -33.57 -1.56
CA PRO A 518 4.91 -34.36 -0.34
C PRO A 518 5.71 -33.66 0.76
N ARG A 519 5.33 -33.89 2.02
CA ARG A 519 5.87 -33.15 3.17
C ARG A 519 7.39 -33.27 3.29
N GLU A 520 7.94 -34.45 2.95
CA GLU A 520 9.37 -34.73 2.89
C GLU A 520 10.13 -33.93 1.82
N ALA A 521 9.41 -33.38 0.84
CA ALA A 521 9.96 -32.52 -0.20
C ALA A 521 9.76 -31.01 0.10
N TRP A 522 9.17 -30.64 1.23
CA TRP A 522 9.05 -29.24 1.65
C TRP A 522 10.44 -28.64 1.92
N ILE A 523 10.59 -27.35 1.59
CA ILE A 523 11.82 -26.61 1.85
C ILE A 523 11.51 -25.60 2.95
N GLU A 524 11.94 -25.88 4.17
CA GLU A 524 11.75 -24.99 5.30
C GLU A 524 12.72 -23.81 5.21
N LEU A 525 12.15 -22.61 5.03
CA LEU A 525 12.87 -21.35 4.95
C LEU A 525 12.08 -20.28 5.72
N PRO A 526 12.73 -19.21 6.23
CA PRO A 526 12.09 -18.14 6.99
C PRO A 526 11.31 -17.15 6.10
N VAL A 527 10.60 -17.67 5.09
CA VAL A 527 9.79 -16.86 4.16
C VAL A 527 8.69 -16.13 4.95
N GLY A 528 8.59 -14.82 4.71
CA GLY A 528 7.66 -13.91 5.37
C GLY A 528 8.20 -13.30 6.67
N MET A 529 9.25 -13.87 7.27
CA MET A 529 9.82 -13.37 8.51
C MET A 529 10.72 -12.15 8.28
N GLY A 530 10.74 -11.22 9.23
CA GLY A 530 11.61 -10.04 9.16
C GLY A 530 11.12 -8.94 8.23
N VAL A 531 9.83 -8.95 7.86
CA VAL A 531 9.26 -7.89 7.01
C VAL A 531 9.38 -6.52 7.68
N LYS A 532 9.80 -5.51 6.91
CA LYS A 532 9.97 -4.13 7.37
C LYS A 532 9.21 -3.17 6.47
N ASP A 533 8.86 -2.01 7.02
CA ASP A 533 8.22 -0.89 6.31
C ASP A 533 8.60 0.43 6.97
N HIS A 534 8.44 1.53 6.24
CA HIS A 534 8.54 2.88 6.80
C HIS A 534 7.22 3.28 7.47
N PRO A 535 7.15 3.43 8.81
CA PRO A 535 5.99 4.08 9.44
C PRO A 535 5.99 5.57 9.10
N ILE A 536 4.82 6.09 8.71
CA ILE A 536 4.61 7.51 8.37
C ILE A 536 3.73 8.18 9.41
N PHE A 537 4.23 9.28 9.97
CA PHE A 537 3.54 10.18 10.88
C PHE A 537 3.14 11.45 10.14
N THR A 538 1.92 11.95 10.36
CA THR A 538 1.43 13.16 9.69
C THR A 538 1.34 14.31 10.68
N VAL A 539 1.98 15.43 10.34
CA VAL A 539 1.93 16.67 11.12
C VAL A 539 1.47 17.79 10.18
N ASN A 540 0.40 18.50 10.55
CA ASN A 540 0.00 19.72 9.83
C ASN A 540 0.50 20.94 10.59
N LEU A 541 1.11 21.86 9.88
CA LEU A 541 1.59 23.13 10.40
C LEU A 541 0.85 24.27 9.70
N GLN A 542 0.46 25.25 10.50
CA GLN A 542 -0.09 26.52 10.05
C GLN A 542 1.05 27.46 9.70
N GLN A 543 0.98 28.05 8.52
CA GLN A 543 1.88 29.12 8.13
C GLN A 543 1.54 30.39 8.89
N VAL A 544 2.59 31.06 9.38
CA VAL A 544 2.47 32.31 10.13
C VAL A 544 3.50 33.33 9.68
N ASP A 545 3.13 34.61 9.81
CA ASP A 545 4.02 35.75 9.70
C ASP A 545 3.83 36.64 10.93
N ASN A 546 4.90 36.88 11.68
CA ASN A 546 4.88 37.61 12.96
C ASN A 546 3.75 37.16 13.91
N GLY A 547 3.53 35.84 14.00
CA GLY A 547 2.52 35.23 14.86
C GLY A 547 1.08 35.27 14.32
N SER A 548 0.85 35.89 13.16
CA SER A 548 -0.46 35.89 12.49
C SER A 548 -0.52 34.79 11.42
N ASN A 549 -1.64 34.07 11.34
CA ASN A 549 -1.84 33.07 10.30
C ASN A 549 -1.81 33.71 8.91
N ILE A 550 -1.11 33.06 7.97
CA ILE A 550 -1.11 33.44 6.55
C ILE A 550 -1.80 32.36 5.71
N GLU A 551 -2.62 32.79 4.77
CA GLU A 551 -3.40 31.95 3.86
C GLU A 551 -2.74 31.93 2.47
N SER A 552 -1.46 31.51 2.41
CA SER A 552 -0.76 31.45 1.13
C SER A 552 -1.43 30.48 0.17
N ALA A 553 -1.37 30.79 -1.12
CA ALA A 553 -2.02 30.01 -2.16
C ALA A 553 -1.51 28.56 -2.18
N SER A 554 -2.43 27.64 -2.44
CA SER A 554 -2.18 26.20 -2.59
C SER A 554 -3.07 25.66 -3.70
N LEU A 555 -2.57 24.68 -4.46
CA LEU A 555 -3.41 23.90 -5.36
C LEU A 555 -4.12 22.78 -4.60
N GLY A 556 -5.44 22.70 -4.75
CA GLY A 556 -6.28 21.65 -4.18
C GLY A 556 -6.54 20.52 -5.17
N GLN A 557 -7.23 19.46 -4.73
CA GLN A 557 -7.56 18.30 -5.57
C GLN A 557 -8.28 18.68 -6.87
N ALA A 558 -9.16 19.68 -6.83
CA ALA A 558 -9.91 20.14 -8.01
C ALA A 558 -8.98 20.63 -9.13
N ASP A 559 -7.87 21.29 -8.78
CA ASP A 559 -6.89 21.81 -9.74
C ASP A 559 -6.17 20.69 -10.51
N PHE A 560 -6.18 19.47 -9.99
CA PHE A 560 -5.58 18.30 -10.62
C PHE A 560 -6.62 17.42 -11.33
N VAL A 561 -7.76 17.14 -10.69
CA VAL A 561 -8.78 16.23 -11.23
C VAL A 561 -9.64 16.91 -12.29
N LYS A 562 -9.88 18.22 -12.16
CA LYS A 562 -10.62 19.05 -13.11
C LYS A 562 -9.80 20.32 -13.42
N PRO A 563 -8.64 20.16 -14.05
CA PRO A 563 -7.71 21.27 -14.26
C PRO A 563 -8.34 22.37 -15.12
N SER A 564 -7.95 23.61 -14.87
CA SER A 564 -8.34 24.75 -15.70
C SER A 564 -7.80 24.60 -17.14
N VAL A 565 -8.45 25.29 -18.09
CA VAL A 565 -7.99 25.34 -19.50
C VAL A 565 -6.53 25.80 -19.59
N GLN A 566 -6.11 26.73 -18.72
CA GLN A 566 -4.73 27.19 -18.65
C GLN A 566 -3.75 26.07 -18.22
N ASN A 567 -4.09 25.31 -17.18
CA ASN A 567 -3.24 24.20 -16.72
C ASN A 567 -3.19 23.06 -17.75
N VAL A 568 -4.29 22.82 -18.48
CA VAL A 568 -4.33 21.88 -19.60
C VAL A 568 -3.42 22.34 -20.74
N ALA A 569 -3.46 23.63 -21.10
CA ALA A 569 -2.59 24.19 -22.13
C ALA A 569 -1.10 24.14 -21.75
N LEU A 570 -0.76 24.46 -20.50
CA LEU A 570 0.61 24.29 -19.98
C LEU A 570 1.07 22.84 -20.08
N PHE A 571 0.22 21.89 -19.65
CA PHE A 571 0.55 20.48 -19.70
C PHE A 571 0.76 19.97 -21.12
N ALA A 572 -0.04 20.44 -22.10
CA ALA A 572 0.16 20.14 -23.51
C ALA A 572 1.54 20.60 -24.03
N GLY A 573 2.06 21.70 -23.49
CA GLY A 573 3.43 22.19 -23.72
C GLY A 573 4.51 21.54 -22.83
N GLY A 574 4.20 20.46 -22.11
CA GLY A 574 5.14 19.79 -21.21
C GLY A 574 5.50 20.58 -19.94
N SER A 575 4.64 21.53 -19.54
CA SER A 575 4.89 22.44 -18.42
C SER A 575 3.71 22.50 -17.44
N GLY A 576 3.86 23.21 -16.32
CA GLY A 576 2.75 23.47 -15.40
C GLY A 576 2.64 22.50 -14.21
N PRO A 577 1.59 22.66 -13.37
CA PRO A 577 1.46 21.88 -12.14
C PRO A 577 1.18 20.39 -12.37
N LEU A 578 0.58 20.03 -13.52
CA LEU A 578 0.23 18.64 -13.84
C LEU A 578 1.45 17.76 -14.18
N VAL A 579 2.58 18.37 -14.56
CA VAL A 579 3.83 17.64 -14.81
C VAL A 579 4.67 17.41 -13.56
N GLN A 580 4.23 17.89 -12.39
CA GLN A 580 4.92 17.73 -11.10
C GLN A 580 4.20 16.70 -10.22
N GLY A 581 4.91 16.07 -9.28
CA GLY A 581 4.24 15.37 -8.19
C GLY A 581 3.58 16.33 -7.19
N GLY A 582 2.79 15.82 -6.25
CA GLY A 582 2.07 16.65 -5.28
C GLY A 582 2.92 17.15 -4.11
N GLN A 583 4.16 16.69 -3.97
CA GLN A 583 5.10 17.17 -2.94
C GLN A 583 5.64 18.56 -3.31
N ARG A 584 6.06 19.34 -2.31
CA ARG A 584 6.64 20.68 -2.48
C ARG A 584 8.05 20.78 -1.91
N LEU A 585 8.37 20.03 -0.87
CA LEU A 585 9.71 19.96 -0.29
C LEU A 585 9.95 18.58 0.33
N ASN A 586 11.17 18.07 0.22
CA ASN A 586 11.62 16.93 0.99
C ASN A 586 12.73 17.35 1.95
N PHE A 587 12.81 16.70 3.11
CA PHE A 587 13.91 16.88 4.06
C PHE A 587 14.41 15.54 4.59
N TRP A 588 15.65 15.53 5.09
CA TRP A 588 16.20 14.40 5.81
C TRP A 588 16.98 14.85 7.03
N THR A 589 16.93 14.03 8.08
CA THR A 589 17.82 14.11 9.24
C THR A 589 18.06 12.71 9.79
N SER A 590 18.80 12.60 10.89
CA SER A 590 18.97 11.36 11.63
C SER A 590 18.95 11.61 13.13
N VAL A 591 18.46 10.64 13.88
CA VAL A 591 18.44 10.63 15.34
C VAL A 591 19.30 9.46 15.82
N LYS A 592 20.26 9.75 16.70
CA LYS A 592 21.01 8.69 17.40
C LYS A 592 20.22 8.26 18.63
N GLY A 593 19.87 6.97 18.71
CA GLY A 593 19.12 6.43 19.84
C GLY A 593 19.93 6.56 21.13
N SER A 594 19.34 7.21 22.15
CA SER A 594 19.99 7.45 23.43
C SER A 594 20.17 6.18 24.28
N GLY A 595 19.35 5.13 24.03
CA GLY A 595 19.42 3.86 24.75
C GLY A 595 20.16 2.74 24.02
N ASP A 596 20.12 2.69 22.68
CA ASP A 596 20.70 1.61 21.87
C ASP A 596 21.89 2.06 20.99
N GLY A 597 22.18 3.36 20.94
CA GLY A 597 23.27 3.92 20.13
C GLY A 597 23.06 3.86 18.62
N ILE A 598 21.95 3.29 18.14
CA ILE A 598 21.67 3.09 16.72
C ILE A 598 21.22 4.42 16.10
N THR A 599 21.83 4.80 14.98
CA THR A 599 21.40 5.95 14.20
C THR A 599 20.25 5.57 13.30
N ARG A 600 19.14 6.31 13.39
CA ARG A 600 17.94 6.12 12.58
C ARG A 600 17.69 7.35 11.72
N PHE A 601 17.46 7.14 10.44
CA PHE A 601 17.19 8.21 9.50
C PHE A 601 15.72 8.59 9.48
N ILE A 602 15.47 9.88 9.33
CA ILE A 602 14.15 10.48 9.21
C ILE A 602 14.05 11.13 7.83
N GLN A 603 13.07 10.71 7.03
CA GLN A 603 12.69 11.41 5.81
C GLN A 603 11.42 12.22 6.06
N GLY A 604 11.31 13.40 5.47
CA GLY A 604 10.09 14.15 5.37
C GLY A 604 9.68 14.41 3.93
N THR A 605 8.39 14.24 3.61
CA THR A 605 7.80 14.74 2.37
C THR A 605 6.69 15.72 2.71
N CYS A 606 6.77 16.92 2.18
CA CYS A 606 5.86 18.01 2.51
C CYS A 606 4.96 18.35 1.32
N ASN A 607 3.69 18.66 1.58
CA ASN A 607 2.79 19.26 0.59
C ASN A 607 1.93 20.35 1.23
N SER A 608 1.12 21.04 0.43
CA SER A 608 0.14 22.02 0.92
C SER A 608 -1.26 21.47 0.63
N PRO A 609 -2.01 20.98 1.64
CA PRO A 609 -3.33 20.42 1.42
C PRO A 609 -4.44 21.46 1.27
N SER A 610 -4.21 22.69 1.74
CA SER A 610 -5.12 23.83 1.68
C SER A 610 -4.31 25.11 1.85
N ALA A 611 -4.92 26.26 1.55
CA ALA A 611 -4.32 27.57 1.81
C ALA A 611 -3.84 27.65 3.27
N GLY A 612 -2.66 28.27 3.45
CA GLY A 612 -2.05 28.48 4.75
C GLY A 612 -1.58 27.25 5.52
N ILE A 613 -1.84 26.03 5.04
CA ILE A 613 -1.44 24.79 5.72
C ILE A 613 -0.32 24.10 4.94
N VAL A 614 0.71 23.66 5.66
CA VAL A 614 1.69 22.69 5.16
C VAL A 614 1.54 21.39 5.93
N ARG A 615 1.58 20.27 5.22
CA ARG A 615 1.53 18.93 5.81
C ARG A 615 2.85 18.24 5.60
N LEU A 616 3.44 17.80 6.71
CA LEU A 616 4.63 16.98 6.76
C LEU A 616 4.21 15.52 6.93
N LYS A 617 4.63 14.66 6.01
CA LYS A 617 4.68 13.21 6.23
C LYS A 617 6.10 12.86 6.64
N VAL A 618 6.27 12.39 7.87
CA VAL A 618 7.55 12.09 8.50
C VAL A 618 7.71 10.58 8.59
N TYR A 619 8.83 10.05 8.12
CA TYR A 619 9.09 8.63 7.94
C TYR A 619 10.23 8.24 8.88
N LEU A 620 10.07 7.16 9.66
CA LEU A 620 11.24 6.45 10.19
C LEU A 620 11.79 5.54 9.10
N THR A 621 13.08 5.62 8.81
CA THR A 621 13.69 4.92 7.66
C THR A 621 14.87 4.04 8.07
N HIS A 622 15.94 4.04 7.28
CA HIS A 622 17.14 3.26 7.51
C HIS A 622 17.64 3.35 8.97
N GLY A 623 18.10 2.21 9.50
CA GLY A 623 18.47 2.06 10.91
C GLY A 623 17.32 1.63 11.82
N LEU A 624 16.06 1.63 11.36
CA LEU A 624 14.95 1.09 12.15
C LEU A 624 15.15 -0.40 12.48
N THR A 625 14.71 -0.81 13.67
CA THR A 625 14.90 -2.16 14.18
C THR A 625 13.63 -2.99 14.22
N SER A 626 12.46 -2.35 14.19
CA SER A 626 11.17 -3.04 14.06
C SER A 626 11.13 -3.94 12.84
N SER A 627 10.48 -5.08 13.00
CA SER A 627 10.13 -6.02 11.94
C SER A 627 8.89 -6.80 12.34
N GLY A 628 8.27 -7.41 11.33
CA GLY A 628 7.07 -8.21 11.45
C GLY A 628 7.22 -9.56 10.79
N GLU A 629 6.08 -10.22 10.61
CA GLU A 629 5.97 -11.53 9.99
C GLU A 629 4.75 -11.53 9.07
N LEU A 630 4.96 -11.95 7.82
CA LEU A 630 3.93 -12.11 6.81
C LEU A 630 3.57 -13.59 6.68
N GLY A 631 2.29 -13.91 6.79
CA GLY A 631 1.74 -15.24 6.57
C GLY A 631 0.72 -15.27 5.43
N ILE A 632 0.04 -16.40 5.32
CA ILE A 632 -1.02 -16.65 4.35
C ILE A 632 -2.31 -17.09 5.05
N THR A 633 -3.45 -16.71 4.48
CA THR A 633 -4.78 -17.17 4.90
C THR A 633 -5.17 -18.45 4.18
N ALA A 634 -6.17 -19.17 4.70
CA ALA A 634 -6.73 -20.35 4.02
C ALA A 634 -7.24 -20.03 2.61
N ALA A 635 -7.72 -18.80 2.38
CA ALA A 635 -8.17 -18.30 1.07
C ALA A 635 -7.01 -17.84 0.15
N GLY A 636 -5.75 -17.92 0.61
CA GLY A 636 -4.58 -17.54 -0.17
C GLY A 636 -4.27 -16.05 -0.21
N ALA A 637 -4.93 -15.23 0.60
CA ALA A 637 -4.51 -13.85 0.82
C ALA A 637 -3.29 -13.82 1.76
N THR A 638 -2.42 -12.83 1.65
CA THR A 638 -1.38 -12.63 2.67
C THR A 638 -1.91 -11.76 3.80
N ARG A 639 -1.44 -11.99 5.03
CA ARG A 639 -1.74 -11.15 6.20
C ARG A 639 -0.49 -10.98 7.07
N PHE A 640 -0.45 -9.92 7.89
CA PHE A 640 0.59 -9.83 8.91
C PHE A 640 0.21 -10.71 10.11
N GLU A 641 1.07 -11.69 10.43
CA GLU A 641 1.04 -12.44 11.69
C GLU A 641 1.59 -11.58 12.83
N LYS A 642 2.55 -10.71 12.49
CA LYS A 642 3.12 -9.68 13.36
C LYS A 642 3.29 -8.39 12.57
N ALA A 643 2.77 -7.28 13.10
CA ALA A 643 2.90 -5.97 12.47
C ALA A 643 4.38 -5.59 12.25
N PRO A 644 4.75 -4.85 11.18
CA PRO A 644 6.16 -4.62 10.84
C PRO A 644 6.81 -3.40 11.49
N SER A 645 6.04 -2.49 12.10
CA SER A 645 6.52 -1.14 12.41
C SER A 645 6.24 -0.75 13.86
N MET A 646 7.14 0.07 14.43
CA MET A 646 7.02 0.68 15.77
C MET A 646 6.92 -0.31 16.94
N ASN A 647 7.45 -1.53 16.77
CA ASN A 647 7.43 -2.57 17.80
C ASN A 647 8.58 -2.45 18.80
N THR A 648 9.69 -1.80 18.43
CA THR A 648 10.85 -1.64 19.31
C THR A 648 10.84 -0.32 20.05
N GLU A 649 11.40 -0.30 21.26
CA GLU A 649 11.51 0.92 22.08
C GLU A 649 12.41 1.96 21.42
N GLY A 650 13.55 1.55 20.85
CA GLY A 650 14.47 2.46 20.17
C GLY A 650 13.84 3.17 18.97
N ASP A 651 12.98 2.50 18.19
CA ASP A 651 12.26 3.14 17.08
C ASP A 651 11.24 4.17 17.58
N ARG A 652 10.49 3.84 18.65
CA ARG A 652 9.55 4.78 19.30
C ARG A 652 10.28 6.00 19.85
N ALA A 653 11.36 5.78 20.61
CA ALA A 653 12.14 6.86 21.22
C ALA A 653 12.76 7.78 20.16
N ALA A 654 13.29 7.23 19.06
CA ALA A 654 13.86 8.04 17.99
C ALA A 654 12.83 8.94 17.30
N MET A 655 11.62 8.42 17.06
CA MET A 655 10.55 9.25 16.47
C MET A 655 10.07 10.33 17.44
N VAL A 656 9.88 9.99 18.72
CA VAL A 656 9.53 10.97 19.76
C VAL A 656 10.58 12.08 19.85
N ALA A 657 11.86 11.72 19.83
CA ALA A 657 12.95 12.70 19.84
C ALA A 657 12.91 13.65 18.63
N PHE A 658 12.69 13.13 17.42
CA PHE A 658 12.52 13.97 16.25
C PHE A 658 11.26 14.86 16.33
N MET A 659 10.13 14.32 16.80
CA MET A 659 8.90 15.09 16.95
C MET A 659 9.03 16.20 18.00
N ASN A 660 9.76 15.95 19.09
CA ASN A 660 10.11 16.98 20.07
C ASN A 660 11.02 18.06 19.47
N ARG A 661 12.01 17.68 18.65
CA ARG A 661 12.82 18.64 17.88
C ARG A 661 11.93 19.48 16.97
N LEU A 662 11.02 18.86 16.21
CA LEU A 662 10.07 19.56 15.33
C LEU A 662 9.18 20.53 16.10
N LEU A 663 8.62 20.12 17.23
CA LEU A 663 7.85 21.01 18.11
C LEU A 663 8.69 22.19 18.61
N GLY A 664 9.94 21.95 18.99
CA GLY A 664 10.90 23.01 19.34
C GLY A 664 11.07 24.02 18.22
N MET A 665 11.27 23.55 16.97
CA MET A 665 11.36 24.43 15.79
C MET A 665 10.09 25.27 15.60
N THR A 666 8.90 24.67 15.78
CA THR A 666 7.62 25.39 15.62
C THR A 666 7.33 26.40 16.74
N ARG A 667 7.96 26.25 17.91
CA ARG A 667 7.79 27.12 19.08
C ARG A 667 8.86 28.20 19.18
N ALA A 668 9.88 28.15 18.32
CA ALA A 668 10.97 29.11 18.33
C ALA A 668 10.43 30.53 18.00
N PRO A 669 10.98 31.57 18.65
CA PRO A 669 10.65 32.96 18.30
C PRO A 669 10.89 33.22 16.81
N GLY A 670 9.92 33.83 16.13
CA GLY A 670 10.01 34.11 14.69
C GLY A 670 9.81 32.89 13.78
N SER A 671 9.35 31.74 14.30
CA SER A 671 9.00 30.60 13.46
C SER A 671 7.97 30.98 12.40
N THR A 672 8.20 30.57 11.16
CA THR A 672 7.26 30.76 10.04
C THR A 672 6.18 29.68 9.97
N LEU A 673 6.28 28.65 10.82
CA LEU A 673 5.34 27.53 10.91
C LEU A 673 5.05 27.20 12.37
N VAL A 674 3.77 27.09 12.72
CA VAL A 674 3.31 26.63 14.04
C VAL A 674 2.43 25.39 13.88
N LEU A 675 2.20 24.63 14.95
CA LEU A 675 1.28 23.49 14.87
C LEU A 675 -0.13 23.95 14.50
N ALA A 676 -0.77 23.31 13.52
CA ALA A 676 -2.13 23.67 13.10
C ALA A 676 -3.19 23.15 14.11
N GLY A 677 -4.19 23.99 14.43
CA GLY A 677 -5.33 23.66 15.30
C GLY A 677 -5.41 24.51 16.58
N ALA A 678 -6.61 24.95 16.95
CA ALA A 678 -6.86 25.96 18.00
C ALA A 678 -6.87 25.41 19.46
N GLY A 679 -6.45 24.17 19.70
CA GLY A 679 -6.49 23.57 21.04
C GLY A 679 -5.13 23.00 21.45
N ASN A 680 -4.56 23.51 22.55
CA ASN A 680 -3.41 22.91 23.24
C ASN A 680 -2.12 22.69 22.41
N ALA A 681 -1.83 23.51 21.41
CA ALA A 681 -0.55 23.46 20.68
C ALA A 681 0.68 23.56 21.62
N ALA A 682 0.55 24.33 22.70
CA ALA A 682 1.56 24.42 23.77
C ALA A 682 1.72 23.11 24.58
N ALA A 683 0.64 22.34 24.78
CA ALA A 683 0.65 21.09 25.55
C ALA A 683 0.86 19.82 24.69
N THR A 684 0.92 19.96 23.35
CA THR A 684 1.23 18.84 22.45
C THR A 684 2.67 18.36 22.69
N THR A 685 2.89 17.04 22.74
CA THR A 685 4.23 16.46 22.93
C THR A 685 4.63 15.60 21.74
N GLY A 686 5.91 15.25 21.63
CA GLY A 686 6.38 14.31 20.61
C GLY A 686 5.66 12.97 20.72
N GLU A 687 5.45 12.48 21.95
CA GLU A 687 4.70 11.25 22.23
C GLU A 687 3.29 11.32 21.65
N SER A 688 2.57 12.43 21.85
CA SER A 688 1.22 12.57 21.30
C SER A 688 1.19 12.56 19.77
N LEU A 689 2.21 13.12 19.12
CA LEU A 689 2.33 13.11 17.65
C LEU A 689 2.73 11.74 17.07
N THR A 690 3.24 10.83 17.90
CA THR A 690 3.65 9.48 17.47
C THR A 690 2.60 8.39 17.72
N LYS A 691 1.44 8.74 18.31
CA LYS A 691 0.39 7.75 18.62
C LYS A 691 -0.20 7.11 17.37
N ASP A 692 -0.43 7.91 16.34
CA ASP A 692 -1.02 7.47 15.08
C ASP A 692 0.02 7.53 13.96
N PHE A 693 0.16 6.40 13.25
CA PHE A 693 0.96 6.31 12.04
C PHE A 693 0.28 5.41 11.02
N VAL A 694 0.74 5.50 9.78
CA VAL A 694 0.29 4.64 8.68
C VAL A 694 1.48 3.92 8.04
N SER A 695 1.21 2.84 7.33
CA SER A 695 2.21 2.18 6.49
C SER A 695 2.73 3.14 5.41
N GLY A 696 4.02 3.03 5.10
CA GLY A 696 4.64 3.71 3.96
C GLY A 696 4.47 2.96 2.65
N SER A 697 3.94 1.74 2.69
CA SER A 697 3.85 0.81 1.57
C SER A 697 5.22 0.57 0.91
N HIS A 698 6.27 0.56 1.73
CA HIS A 698 7.68 0.36 1.37
C HIS A 698 8.20 -1.00 1.87
N PHE A 699 7.38 -2.05 1.72
CA PHE A 699 7.67 -3.36 2.27
C PHE A 699 8.93 -4.00 1.68
N VAL A 700 9.74 -4.58 2.56
CA VAL A 700 10.97 -5.32 2.24
C VAL A 700 11.16 -6.52 3.17
N GLY A 701 12.11 -7.41 2.86
CA GLY A 701 12.65 -8.39 3.81
C GLY A 701 11.96 -9.75 3.91
N THR A 702 10.80 -9.93 3.26
CA THR A 702 10.02 -11.18 3.34
C THR A 702 10.66 -12.40 2.66
N ALA A 703 11.68 -12.20 1.83
CA ALA A 703 12.49 -13.26 1.23
C ALA A 703 13.97 -12.87 1.29
N ARG A 704 14.42 -12.46 2.48
CA ARG A 704 15.72 -11.83 2.74
C ARG A 704 16.88 -12.52 2.01
N LEU A 705 17.71 -11.70 1.36
CA LEU A 705 19.01 -12.10 0.81
C LEU A 705 20.05 -12.15 1.92
N GLY A 706 20.80 -13.25 1.99
CA GLY A 706 21.88 -13.43 2.95
C GLY A 706 22.79 -14.60 2.56
N LEU A 707 23.87 -14.77 3.32
CA LEU A 707 24.80 -15.89 3.15
C LEU A 707 24.52 -17.03 4.16
N ASP A 708 23.62 -16.77 5.10
CA ASP A 708 23.19 -17.64 6.18
C ASP A 708 21.93 -18.42 5.77
N ASP A 709 22.14 -19.51 5.03
CA ASP A 709 21.10 -20.43 4.53
C ASP A 709 20.03 -20.72 5.58
N GLY A 710 18.79 -20.29 5.32
CA GLY A 710 17.66 -20.40 6.23
C GLY A 710 17.19 -21.81 6.57
N ARG A 711 17.74 -22.84 5.91
CA ARG A 711 17.51 -24.26 6.26
C ARG A 711 18.41 -24.71 7.42
N ARG A 712 19.42 -23.92 7.77
CA ARG A 712 20.34 -24.18 8.88
C ARG A 712 19.81 -23.56 10.16
N GLU A 713 20.28 -24.06 11.29
CA GLU A 713 19.98 -23.48 12.59
C GLU A 713 20.36 -21.99 12.62
N ASN A 714 19.41 -21.14 13.05
CA ASN A 714 19.54 -19.68 13.08
C ASN A 714 19.80 -19.00 11.73
N GLY A 715 19.69 -19.71 10.61
CA GLY A 715 19.75 -19.11 9.27
C GLY A 715 18.53 -18.23 9.02
N THR A 716 18.74 -17.05 8.44
CA THR A 716 17.67 -16.08 8.19
C THR A 716 17.46 -15.77 6.71
N ALA A 717 18.33 -16.29 5.83
CA ALA A 717 18.29 -16.02 4.40
C ALA A 717 17.33 -16.98 3.68
N VAL A 718 16.48 -16.42 2.81
CA VAL A 718 15.64 -17.19 1.88
C VAL A 718 16.35 -17.37 0.54
N VAL A 719 17.14 -16.39 0.12
CA VAL A 719 17.91 -16.43 -1.12
C VAL A 719 19.40 -16.20 -0.91
N ASP A 720 20.21 -16.86 -1.74
CA ASP A 720 21.67 -16.73 -1.77
C ASP A 720 22.12 -15.42 -2.44
N GLU A 721 23.44 -15.20 -2.53
CA GLU A 721 24.02 -13.99 -3.13
C GLU A 721 23.72 -13.81 -4.62
N ASN A 722 23.23 -14.83 -5.30
CA ASN A 722 22.77 -14.79 -6.69
C ASN A 722 21.24 -14.68 -6.79
N THR A 723 20.60 -14.35 -5.67
CA THR A 723 19.15 -14.24 -5.51
C THR A 723 18.41 -15.56 -5.75
N ARG A 724 19.10 -16.70 -5.68
CA ARG A 724 18.51 -18.03 -5.86
C ARG A 724 17.95 -18.53 -4.54
N VAL A 725 16.75 -19.10 -4.57
CA VAL A 725 16.10 -19.65 -3.38
C VAL A 725 16.89 -20.86 -2.89
N TYR A 726 17.27 -20.85 -1.61
CA TYR A 726 17.98 -21.97 -0.99
C TYR A 726 17.18 -23.27 -1.14
N GLY A 727 17.86 -24.36 -1.48
CA GLY A 727 17.22 -25.66 -1.75
C GLY A 727 16.60 -25.80 -3.15
N THR A 728 16.79 -24.82 -4.04
CA THR A 728 16.34 -24.91 -5.44
C THR A 728 17.50 -24.71 -6.42
N ASP A 729 17.35 -25.25 -7.62
CA ASP A 729 18.38 -25.17 -8.66
C ASP A 729 18.23 -23.90 -9.53
N ASN A 730 16.99 -23.51 -9.79
CA ASN A 730 16.64 -22.55 -10.84
C ASN A 730 15.46 -21.61 -10.48
N LEU A 731 15.12 -21.49 -9.18
CA LEU A 731 14.18 -20.48 -8.69
C LEU A 731 14.92 -19.28 -8.12
N PHE A 732 14.56 -18.09 -8.56
CA PHE A 732 15.15 -16.83 -8.13
C PHE A 732 14.07 -15.89 -7.61
N VAL A 733 14.43 -15.01 -6.69
CA VAL A 733 13.56 -13.90 -6.24
C VAL A 733 14.26 -12.58 -6.54
N VAL A 734 13.60 -11.69 -7.27
CA VAL A 734 14.14 -10.38 -7.62
C VAL A 734 13.07 -9.31 -7.46
N ASP A 735 12.88 -8.85 -6.23
CA ASP A 735 12.06 -7.68 -5.89
C ASP A 735 12.41 -7.19 -4.47
N ALA A 736 11.63 -6.25 -3.94
CA ALA A 736 11.84 -5.67 -2.61
C ALA A 736 11.87 -6.71 -1.45
N SER A 737 11.29 -7.90 -1.62
CA SER A 737 11.32 -8.98 -0.63
C SER A 737 12.74 -9.40 -0.22
N ILE A 738 13.71 -9.29 -1.11
CA ILE A 738 15.09 -9.74 -0.84
C ILE A 738 15.92 -8.72 -0.08
N HIS A 739 15.44 -7.48 0.02
CA HIS A 739 16.17 -6.40 0.67
C HIS A 739 16.29 -6.68 2.18
N PRO A 740 17.49 -6.70 2.77
CA PRO A 740 17.69 -6.96 4.19
C PRO A 740 17.27 -5.80 5.09
N ASP A 741 17.10 -4.61 4.53
CA ASP A 741 16.65 -3.42 5.24
C ASP A 741 15.86 -2.47 4.36
N VAL A 742 15.13 -1.56 5.00
CA VAL A 742 14.59 -0.40 4.32
C VAL A 742 15.71 0.61 4.02
N PRO A 743 15.67 1.30 2.86
CA PRO A 743 16.66 2.33 2.53
C PRO A 743 16.36 3.65 3.24
N THR A 744 17.26 4.63 3.11
CA THR A 744 17.07 5.98 3.70
C THR A 744 15.91 6.77 3.06
N GLY A 745 15.37 6.31 1.93
CA GLY A 745 14.23 6.96 1.27
C GLY A 745 13.21 6.03 0.64
N ASN A 746 12.46 6.49 -0.36
CA ASN A 746 11.45 5.64 -1.01
C ASN A 746 12.08 4.44 -1.73
N THR A 747 11.48 3.26 -1.63
CA THR A 747 12.10 1.98 -2.05
C THR A 747 12.25 1.78 -3.56
N GLN A 748 11.58 2.58 -4.40
CA GLN A 748 11.54 2.31 -5.84
C GLN A 748 12.92 2.35 -6.51
N ALA A 749 13.79 3.30 -6.17
CA ALA A 749 15.08 3.47 -6.83
C ALA A 749 16.01 2.30 -6.48
N ILE A 750 16.17 2.01 -5.18
CA ILE A 750 17.02 0.91 -4.73
C ILE A 750 16.56 -0.44 -5.27
N THR A 751 15.24 -0.70 -5.37
CA THR A 751 14.72 -1.95 -5.95
C THR A 751 15.08 -2.09 -7.44
N MET A 752 15.09 -1.00 -8.20
CA MET A 752 15.53 -1.04 -9.61
C MET A 752 17.05 -1.22 -9.75
N VAL A 753 17.85 -0.63 -8.85
CA VAL A 753 19.31 -0.87 -8.79
C VAL A 753 19.60 -2.35 -8.50
N VAL A 754 18.92 -2.91 -7.51
CA VAL A 754 19.03 -4.32 -7.14
C VAL A 754 18.62 -5.23 -8.30
N ALA A 755 17.56 -4.88 -9.03
CA ALA A 755 17.10 -5.64 -10.20
C ALA A 755 18.15 -5.67 -11.34
N GLU A 756 18.80 -4.54 -11.63
CA GLU A 756 19.92 -4.46 -12.58
C GLU A 756 21.08 -5.37 -12.18
N LYS A 757 21.46 -5.39 -10.89
CA LYS A 757 22.53 -6.25 -10.40
C LYS A 757 22.15 -7.73 -10.37
N ALA A 758 20.92 -8.04 -9.96
CA ALA A 758 20.42 -9.41 -9.92
C ALA A 758 20.42 -10.04 -11.32
N ALA A 759 19.94 -9.32 -12.34
CA ALA A 759 19.97 -9.80 -13.72
C ALA A 759 21.38 -10.12 -14.21
N GLU A 760 22.36 -9.25 -13.90
CA GLU A 760 23.79 -9.49 -14.19
C GLU A 760 24.29 -10.79 -13.56
N ARG A 761 23.99 -11.01 -12.27
CA ARG A 761 24.38 -12.23 -11.55
C ARG A 761 23.73 -13.48 -12.12
N ILE A 762 22.42 -13.44 -12.37
CA ILE A 762 21.66 -14.57 -12.91
C ILE A 762 22.19 -14.99 -14.29
N LEU A 763 22.52 -14.02 -15.16
CA LEU A 763 23.09 -14.30 -16.49
C LEU A 763 24.50 -14.89 -16.41
N ALA A 764 25.29 -14.54 -15.38
CA ALA A 764 26.63 -15.07 -15.19
C ALA A 764 26.64 -16.56 -14.82
N LEU A 765 25.60 -17.07 -14.14
CA LEU A 765 25.50 -18.49 -13.74
C LEU A 765 25.52 -19.46 -14.93
N GLY A 766 25.13 -19.01 -16.13
CA GLY A 766 25.12 -19.84 -17.35
C GLY A 766 26.46 -19.91 -18.11
N ARG A 767 27.45 -19.07 -17.75
CA ARG A 767 28.71 -18.93 -18.52
C ARG A 767 29.86 -19.81 -17.99
N GLY A 768 29.67 -20.51 -16.87
CA GLY A 768 30.73 -21.26 -16.17
C GLY A 768 31.07 -22.67 -16.68
N GLY A 769 30.46 -23.16 -17.76
CA GLY A 769 30.72 -24.51 -18.30
C GLY A 769 31.92 -24.63 -19.25
N GLY A 770 32.61 -23.53 -19.57
CA GLY A 770 33.73 -23.51 -20.51
C GLY A 770 35.08 -23.67 -19.82
N LYS A 771 35.58 -24.91 -19.77
CA LYS A 771 37.00 -25.32 -19.57
C LYS A 771 37.92 -24.27 -18.92
N THR A 772 38.22 -24.44 -17.64
CA THR A 772 39.54 -24.08 -17.13
C THR A 772 40.58 -24.88 -17.94
N ARG A 773 41.27 -24.20 -18.87
CA ARG A 773 42.49 -24.74 -19.48
C ARG A 773 43.49 -24.97 -18.34
N GLY A 774 43.75 -26.24 -18.04
CA GLY A 774 44.77 -26.64 -17.08
C GLY A 774 46.11 -26.01 -17.44
N GLY A 775 46.60 -25.12 -16.59
CA GLY A 775 47.99 -24.70 -16.60
C GLY A 775 48.83 -25.90 -16.17
N ARG A 776 49.58 -26.48 -17.11
CA ARG A 776 50.71 -27.37 -16.79
C ARG A 776 51.66 -26.58 -15.90
N ARG A 777 51.78 -26.98 -14.63
CA ARG A 777 52.96 -26.69 -13.81
C ARG A 777 54.12 -27.50 -14.40
N SER A 778 55.01 -26.83 -15.11
CA SER A 778 56.37 -27.31 -15.36
C SER A 778 57.16 -27.19 -14.06
N TYR A 779 57.58 -28.34 -13.55
CA TYR A 779 58.43 -28.53 -12.38
C TYR A 779 59.83 -28.84 -12.92
N VAL A 780 60.83 -27.98 -12.71
CA VAL A 780 62.26 -28.33 -12.59
C VAL A 780 63.02 -27.11 -12.03
N PRO A 781 64.17 -27.34 -11.37
CA PRO A 781 64.35 -27.57 -9.94
C PRO A 781 64.58 -26.28 -9.13
#